data_AF-A0A0R2HYM3-F1
#
_entry.id   AF-A0A0R2HYM3-F1
#
_cell.length_a   1.000
_cell.length_b   1.000
_cell.length_c   1.000
_cell.angle_alpha   90.00
_cell.angle_beta   90.00
_cell.angle_gamma   90.00
#
_symmetry.space_group_name_H-M   'P 1'
#
loop_
_entity.id
_entity.type
_entity.pdbx_description
1 polymer ?
#
loop_
_entity_poly.entity_id
_entity_poly.type
_entity_poly.pdbx_seq_one_letter_code
_entity_poly.pdbx_strand_id
1 'polypeptide(L)'
;MRGLNSDPTIKATQEDQPTVKGLSLQTNPVQDLNTSFDIQLELPADLTTKVELEVPPLVSFDEIKAIKQNEHVKATITYQQATSTVTIQPNQEEQAVATIDDDASEISNMVLKLPFIAKEIGEGTFNAKVASQETITQEVSIVDPEQKDDAPVDSTLITDSIEPKTTEKILEDPAFETMKINALAVEPRAGTNVSTWTEFISALGNAAVSSINVTADLTRGTGTAAGTYTRSITINGNGHTIDFGANNGSITLGAGPVGSVLELNDLTVKKAGAAAIVTATAANSSRWEVVVRNVNGAETGNVSSFINVPNGTITVDGGNSTYNLSNANTVFTAMNFNVINGAKLNSSVNGNNYYSSVAGSKVTINGGSVINFYSEADVAMQMTARTDFEVSDPGTLLSVEGNSNATGDGGALISIVGAGTEINVKNQAEIKIHSKRTVAMLMNSSGGVFNVSGGSKLNLQSDNNANNFGATLRFRISGNMTFNVSENSEINITKTGGAAPAVRMYGTDNKFIVNSGGKVAIRNYGNGTPNNGGVDAGNQGIYYTDNRGDFELTGKGSEVKVLADNGPAIDMGTRTGSITAGEGTVFVAQGNTRAATSGIFNTGVSTISVDKPLFYDFRNDRTGGGYVFDVRANSTFTSTQSDLSVWNIGDNLDGDPAKNWSLFDYVLSGANFVTINSTNVPTEFNTSANSYGSKGASSYSRMSGNNAAPIVDELRMPTNADKSIFGHVKVPIGTTDGRDSWTDESYVVVQVTKPNGTVSEFTAPTIGMNNNSPGLSIYGEKPRAGMFKITLPNNQFVETGDQVKVIKAWRGVSDPNSNRNHSSLPEDLIAPDRISKDVTPPTPTKINDEATINNATKQISGHSAEPNSLVSITVNETEITGSAIVASNGSWTFDLPRYLEKNDVVQIFLQDQAGSAIGVDNPPVTNNTVGNKNPKTTLAYHDAIFEAAPKVTIQDVLPDTNKVVKSVSVNNSNNTTQVGSILTYTLDISNNKAAAIDTKWKDIYAVDTLDVGLDVDLSSVKVNGSNLPADKVQFNETTRELKINVNDLNTQESVRVTFDTKVNAKGINKTILNTATAVGKSPREVEPFKPGANDPTATMQTYQAVSNTIPNPGGSVFGVLEFVSAPSSISFGEDLKVSAKNQIYGIETMKDNLTVQDSRAIKSSWTMTAKMVSILTSTSGHELPNAVRYSSNGDSTIINQTATTIMEHTNKNEDPLTINDTWNKENEGLILKIDGGKAKAESYSGTIQWTLQDTPPNK
;
A
#
# COMPACT_ATOMS: atom_id res chain seq x y z
N MET A 1 29.01 -8.26 3.41
CA MET A 1 29.35 -8.68 4.79
C MET A 1 28.07 -8.75 5.59
N ARG A 2 27.74 -9.94 6.17
CA ARG A 2 26.65 -10.30 7.14
C ARG A 2 25.20 -10.05 6.67
N GLY A 3 24.21 -10.95 6.77
CA GLY A 3 24.12 -12.30 7.33
C GLY A 3 22.81 -12.50 8.14
N LEU A 4 21.93 -13.39 7.63
CA LEU A 4 21.05 -14.37 8.32
C LEU A 4 19.68 -14.00 8.94
N ASN A 5 18.64 -14.69 8.42
CA ASN A 5 17.60 -15.53 9.09
C ASN A 5 16.61 -14.87 10.11
N SER A 6 15.32 -15.22 10.27
CA SER A 6 14.46 -16.32 9.78
C SER A 6 13.03 -16.17 10.39
N ASP A 7 11.98 -16.32 9.57
CA ASP A 7 10.73 -17.13 9.81
C ASP A 7 9.68 -16.67 10.88
N PRO A 8 8.45 -17.24 10.98
CA PRO A 8 7.26 -17.10 10.08
C PRO A 8 5.89 -16.87 10.79
N THR A 9 4.80 -16.83 9.98
CA THR A 9 3.34 -16.99 10.30
C THR A 9 2.65 -15.77 10.94
N ILE A 10 1.42 -15.33 10.58
CA ILE A 10 0.15 -16.02 10.32
C ILE A 10 -0.73 -15.22 9.33
N LYS A 11 -1.57 -15.98 8.62
CA LYS A 11 -2.56 -15.70 7.56
C LYS A 11 -3.68 -14.67 7.85
N ALA A 12 -4.05 -13.99 6.76
CA ALA A 12 -5.39 -13.68 6.23
C ALA A 12 -6.42 -12.93 7.10
N THR A 13 -6.95 -11.80 6.58
CA THR A 13 -8.25 -11.72 5.85
C THR A 13 -8.63 -10.27 5.54
N GLN A 14 -8.91 -9.95 4.27
CA GLN A 14 -10.04 -9.14 3.75
C GLN A 14 -9.72 -8.83 2.28
N GLU A 15 -10.30 -9.59 1.35
CA GLU A 15 -11.47 -9.17 0.57
C GLU A 15 -11.14 -8.04 -0.43
N ASP A 16 -10.28 -8.34 -1.40
CA ASP A 16 -10.30 -7.65 -2.68
C ASP A 16 -11.34 -8.31 -3.57
N GLN A 17 -12.38 -7.54 -3.91
CA GLN A 17 -13.19 -7.79 -5.10
C GLN A 17 -12.24 -7.70 -6.32
N PRO A 18 -12.21 -8.70 -7.22
CA PRO A 18 -11.24 -8.69 -8.31
C PRO A 18 -11.65 -7.62 -9.33
N THR A 19 -10.88 -6.53 -9.42
CA THR A 19 -10.89 -5.65 -10.60
C THR A 19 -9.87 -6.23 -11.57
N VAL A 20 -10.30 -6.60 -12.78
CA VAL A 20 -9.42 -7.16 -13.82
C VAL A 20 -8.52 -6.03 -14.35
N LYS A 21 -7.39 -5.76 -13.69
CA LYS A 21 -6.30 -4.96 -14.25
C LYS A 21 -5.57 -5.79 -15.30
N GLY A 22 -5.51 -5.29 -16.55
CA GLY A 22 -4.65 -5.86 -17.60
C GLY A 22 -5.32 -6.18 -18.94
N LEU A 23 -6.61 -5.85 -19.12
CA LEU A 23 -7.22 -5.88 -20.45
C LEU A 23 -6.72 -4.66 -21.25
N SER A 24 -6.08 -4.88 -22.40
CA SER A 24 -5.68 -3.80 -23.32
C SER A 24 -6.11 -4.12 -24.74
N LEU A 25 -6.54 -3.09 -25.47
CA LEU A 25 -6.99 -3.19 -26.86
C LEU A 25 -6.18 -2.18 -27.67
N GLN A 26 -5.47 -2.64 -28.69
CA GLN A 26 -4.65 -1.78 -29.53
C GLN A 26 -4.86 -2.11 -31.01
N THR A 27 -4.83 -1.07 -31.84
CA THR A 27 -4.89 -1.18 -33.30
C THR A 27 -3.85 -0.24 -33.89
N ASN A 28 -3.30 -0.62 -35.04
CA ASN A 28 -2.61 0.35 -35.88
C ASN A 28 -3.67 1.17 -36.67
N PRO A 29 -3.47 2.48 -36.88
CA PRO A 29 -4.39 3.29 -37.67
C PRO A 29 -4.60 2.68 -39.07
N VAL A 30 -5.86 2.43 -39.43
CA VAL A 30 -6.25 1.73 -40.66
C VAL A 30 -6.66 2.75 -41.71
N GLN A 31 -5.84 2.98 -42.73
CA GLN A 31 -6.11 4.08 -43.68
C GLN A 31 -6.86 3.68 -44.95
N ASP A 32 -7.10 2.38 -45.21
CA ASP A 32 -7.55 1.92 -46.54
C ASP A 32 -8.70 0.91 -46.49
N LEU A 33 -9.71 1.11 -47.36
CA LEU A 33 -10.82 0.17 -47.57
C LEU A 33 -10.33 -1.19 -48.12
N ASN A 34 -10.98 -2.29 -47.73
CA ASN A 34 -10.65 -3.68 -48.15
C ASN A 34 -9.27 -4.19 -47.73
N THR A 35 -8.53 -3.48 -46.89
CA THR A 35 -7.28 -3.97 -46.30
C THR A 35 -7.55 -4.80 -45.04
N SER A 36 -6.66 -5.77 -44.77
CA SER A 36 -6.69 -6.55 -43.54
C SER A 36 -5.81 -5.89 -42.48
N PHE A 37 -6.32 -5.79 -41.26
CA PHE A 37 -5.58 -5.30 -40.10
C PHE A 37 -5.88 -6.18 -38.89
N ASP A 38 -4.99 -6.16 -37.90
CA ASP A 38 -5.15 -6.94 -36.67
C ASP A 38 -5.48 -6.00 -35.49
N ILE A 39 -6.46 -6.38 -34.68
CA ILE A 39 -6.66 -5.84 -33.33
C ILE A 39 -5.89 -6.74 -32.38
N GLN A 40 -5.01 -6.14 -31.58
CA GLN A 40 -4.33 -6.85 -30.51
C GLN A 40 -5.14 -6.72 -29.22
N LEU A 41 -5.53 -7.87 -28.66
CA LEU A 41 -6.23 -7.97 -27.38
C LEU A 41 -5.31 -8.67 -26.40
N GLU A 42 -4.93 -7.98 -25.33
CA GLU A 42 -4.13 -8.54 -24.25
C GLU A 42 -5.02 -8.90 -23.07
N LEU A 43 -4.95 -10.16 -22.63
CA LEU A 43 -5.76 -10.72 -21.55
C LEU A 43 -4.86 -11.12 -20.37
N PRO A 44 -5.24 -10.85 -19.12
CA PRO A 44 -4.54 -11.37 -17.96
C PRO A 44 -4.43 -12.89 -17.99
N ALA A 45 -3.28 -13.43 -17.59
CA ALA A 45 -2.99 -14.86 -17.68
C ALA A 45 -3.86 -15.75 -16.77
N ASP A 46 -4.49 -15.16 -15.75
CA ASP A 46 -5.42 -15.78 -14.80
C ASP A 46 -6.90 -15.57 -15.16
N LEU A 47 -7.20 -14.92 -16.30
CA LEU A 47 -8.56 -14.65 -16.73
C LEU A 47 -9.31 -15.95 -17.04
N THR A 48 -10.34 -16.25 -16.25
CA THR A 48 -11.16 -17.46 -16.37
C THR A 48 -12.55 -17.21 -16.96
N THR A 49 -12.94 -15.94 -17.08
CA THR A 49 -14.24 -15.49 -17.62
C THR A 49 -14.15 -15.21 -19.12
N LYS A 50 -15.29 -15.35 -19.82
CA LYS A 50 -15.38 -15.01 -21.25
C LYS A 50 -15.20 -13.50 -21.49
N VAL A 51 -14.59 -13.17 -22.62
CA VAL A 51 -14.48 -11.81 -23.15
C VAL A 51 -15.34 -11.69 -24.39
N GLU A 52 -16.15 -10.65 -24.46
CA GLU A 52 -16.98 -10.32 -25.61
C GLU A 52 -16.45 -9.04 -26.27
N LEU A 53 -16.04 -9.14 -27.53
CA LEU A 53 -15.59 -8.03 -28.36
C LEU A 53 -16.70 -7.70 -29.36
N GLU A 54 -17.33 -6.54 -29.18
CA GLU A 54 -18.30 -5.99 -30.13
C GLU A 54 -17.56 -5.40 -31.33
N VAL A 55 -17.92 -5.85 -32.53
CA VAL A 55 -17.29 -5.49 -33.80
C VAL A 55 -18.14 -4.42 -34.50
N PRO A 56 -17.57 -3.25 -34.87
CA PRO A 56 -18.33 -2.21 -35.55
C PRO A 56 -18.74 -2.66 -36.97
N PRO A 57 -19.86 -2.17 -37.52
CA PRO A 57 -20.39 -2.60 -38.83
C PRO A 57 -19.42 -2.37 -40.00
N LEU A 58 -18.49 -1.43 -39.85
CA LEU A 58 -17.55 -0.98 -40.87
C LEU A 58 -16.48 -2.04 -41.20
N VAL A 59 -16.40 -3.13 -40.44
CA VAL A 59 -15.35 -4.16 -40.58
C VAL A 59 -15.93 -5.57 -40.46
N SER A 60 -15.30 -6.52 -41.14
CA SER A 60 -15.66 -7.94 -41.03
C SER A 60 -14.54 -8.75 -40.37
N PHE A 61 -14.89 -9.63 -39.45
CA PHE A 61 -13.93 -10.52 -38.77
C PHE A 61 -13.58 -11.75 -39.63
N ASP A 62 -12.30 -12.09 -39.73
CA ASP A 62 -11.82 -13.31 -40.40
C ASP A 62 -11.57 -14.42 -39.38
N GLU A 63 -12.63 -15.15 -39.01
CA GLU A 63 -12.58 -16.19 -37.98
C GLU A 63 -11.59 -17.31 -38.30
N ILE A 64 -11.47 -17.72 -39.57
CA ILE A 64 -10.54 -18.79 -39.98
C ILE A 64 -9.09 -18.34 -39.81
N LYS A 65 -8.78 -17.10 -40.19
CA LYS A 65 -7.44 -16.52 -40.00
C LYS A 65 -7.15 -16.28 -38.52
N ALA A 66 -8.14 -15.87 -37.73
CA ALA A 66 -8.03 -15.68 -36.28
C ALA A 66 -7.68 -16.98 -35.56
N ILE A 67 -8.37 -18.08 -35.89
CA ILE A 67 -8.11 -19.40 -35.31
C ILE A 67 -6.68 -19.86 -35.65
N LYS A 68 -6.24 -19.66 -36.90
CA LYS A 68 -4.87 -20.02 -37.34
C LYS A 68 -3.78 -19.17 -36.69
N GLN A 69 -3.98 -17.85 -36.59
CA GLN A 69 -2.99 -16.94 -36.01
C GLN A 69 -2.80 -17.13 -34.50
N ASN A 70 -3.84 -17.61 -33.81
CA ASN A 70 -3.82 -17.81 -32.36
C ASN A 70 -3.86 -19.29 -31.95
N GLU A 71 -3.47 -20.22 -32.84
CA GLU A 71 -3.53 -21.66 -32.57
C GLU A 71 -2.65 -22.10 -31.39
N HIS A 72 -1.63 -21.30 -31.05
CA HIS A 72 -0.75 -21.51 -29.90
C HIS A 72 -1.32 -20.97 -28.58
N VAL A 73 -2.42 -20.23 -28.63
CA VAL A 73 -3.04 -19.58 -27.49
C VAL A 73 -4.13 -20.48 -26.91
N LYS A 74 -4.15 -20.68 -25.58
CA LYS A 74 -5.11 -21.56 -24.88
C LYS A 74 -6.50 -20.91 -24.72
N ALA A 75 -7.12 -20.48 -25.82
CA ALA A 75 -8.46 -19.90 -25.82
C ALA A 75 -9.28 -20.36 -27.05
N THR A 76 -10.57 -20.55 -26.84
CA THR A 76 -11.54 -20.75 -27.92
C THR A 76 -12.06 -19.40 -28.40
N ILE A 77 -11.92 -19.13 -29.70
CA ILE A 77 -12.41 -17.91 -30.35
C ILE A 77 -13.61 -18.31 -31.21
N THR A 78 -14.73 -17.58 -31.09
CA THR A 78 -15.94 -17.85 -31.88
C THR A 78 -16.59 -16.55 -32.32
N TYR A 79 -16.99 -16.46 -33.59
CA TYR A 79 -17.69 -15.28 -34.12
C TYR A 79 -19.19 -15.52 -34.27
N GLN A 80 -19.98 -14.66 -33.65
CA GLN A 80 -21.44 -14.65 -33.78
C GLN A 80 -21.87 -13.59 -34.80
N GLN A 81 -22.11 -14.03 -36.04
CA GLN A 81 -22.49 -13.14 -37.14
C GLN A 81 -23.80 -12.37 -36.87
N ALA A 82 -24.74 -12.93 -36.11
CA ALA A 82 -26.03 -12.29 -35.82
C ALA A 82 -25.91 -11.07 -34.88
N THR A 83 -24.88 -11.02 -34.05
CA THR A 83 -24.66 -9.96 -33.05
C THR A 83 -23.38 -9.17 -33.33
N SER A 84 -22.64 -9.50 -34.40
CA SER A 84 -21.31 -8.95 -34.70
C SER A 84 -20.37 -9.00 -33.48
N THR A 85 -20.35 -10.14 -32.78
CA THR A 85 -19.57 -10.30 -31.55
C THR A 85 -18.54 -11.41 -31.70
N VAL A 86 -17.28 -11.12 -31.37
CA VAL A 86 -16.24 -12.15 -31.19
C VAL A 86 -16.21 -12.53 -29.71
N THR A 87 -16.43 -13.80 -29.41
CA THR A 87 -16.34 -14.34 -28.05
C THR A 87 -15.01 -15.06 -27.88
N ILE A 88 -14.27 -14.72 -26.83
CA ILE A 88 -13.05 -15.41 -26.42
C ILE A 88 -13.30 -16.11 -25.10
N GLN A 89 -13.10 -17.44 -25.07
CA GLN A 89 -13.21 -18.26 -23.88
C GLN A 89 -11.85 -18.91 -23.57
N PRO A 90 -11.15 -18.50 -22.51
CA PRO A 90 -9.95 -19.20 -22.05
C PRO A 90 -10.25 -20.68 -21.73
N ASN A 91 -9.40 -21.61 -22.18
CA ASN A 91 -9.59 -23.06 -22.04
C ASN A 91 -9.02 -23.56 -20.69
N GLN A 92 -9.80 -24.35 -19.92
CA GLN A 92 -9.50 -24.67 -18.51
C GLN A 92 -8.67 -25.94 -18.23
N GLU A 93 -8.34 -26.79 -19.21
CA GLU A 93 -7.96 -28.18 -18.88
C GLU A 93 -6.45 -28.53 -18.81
N GLU A 94 -5.50 -27.62 -19.03
CA GLU A 94 -4.06 -27.94 -18.92
C GLU A 94 -3.21 -26.81 -18.30
N GLN A 95 -3.61 -26.30 -17.14
CA GLN A 95 -2.74 -25.53 -16.23
C GLN A 95 -2.32 -26.33 -14.98
N ALA A 96 -2.55 -27.64 -14.99
CA ALA A 96 -2.26 -28.52 -13.86
C ALA A 96 -1.08 -29.48 -14.09
N VAL A 97 -0.05 -29.11 -14.88
CA VAL A 97 1.26 -29.79 -14.87
C VAL A 97 2.37 -28.82 -15.29
N ALA A 98 2.76 -27.91 -14.40
CA ALA A 98 4.10 -27.33 -14.43
C ALA A 98 4.75 -27.70 -13.10
N THR A 99 5.58 -28.74 -13.15
CA THR A 99 6.42 -29.20 -12.06
C THR A 99 7.34 -28.10 -11.58
N ILE A 100 7.48 -28.05 -10.26
CA ILE A 100 8.45 -27.33 -9.44
C ILE A 100 9.80 -27.22 -10.16
N ASP A 101 10.12 -26.04 -10.68
CA ASP A 101 11.50 -25.58 -10.82
C ASP A 101 11.57 -24.12 -10.39
N ASP A 102 12.60 -23.82 -9.62
CA ASP A 102 12.70 -22.69 -8.70
C ASP A 102 13.31 -21.48 -9.41
N ASP A 103 12.57 -20.91 -10.38
CA ASP A 103 12.87 -19.60 -10.97
C ASP A 103 11.57 -18.83 -11.19
N ALA A 104 11.49 -17.62 -10.62
CA ALA A 104 10.37 -16.72 -10.78
C ALA A 104 10.23 -16.29 -12.26
N SER A 105 9.45 -17.04 -13.03
CA SER A 105 8.99 -16.63 -14.36
C SER A 105 7.74 -15.78 -14.21
N GLU A 106 7.79 -14.57 -14.76
CA GLU A 106 6.62 -13.70 -14.91
C GLU A 106 5.51 -14.46 -15.65
N ILE A 107 4.30 -14.49 -15.08
CA ILE A 107 3.14 -15.03 -15.78
C ILE A 107 2.78 -14.00 -16.87
N SER A 108 3.25 -14.22 -18.10
CA SER A 108 3.02 -13.30 -19.22
C SER A 108 1.55 -13.33 -19.65
N ASN A 109 0.97 -12.15 -19.90
CA ASN A 109 -0.39 -11.99 -20.40
C ASN A 109 -0.61 -12.72 -21.72
N MET A 110 -1.83 -13.17 -21.95
CA MET A 110 -2.24 -13.82 -23.19
C MET A 110 -2.55 -12.77 -24.26
N VAL A 111 -1.71 -12.71 -25.30
CA VAL A 111 -1.88 -11.77 -26.42
C VAL A 111 -2.57 -12.46 -27.60
N LEU A 112 -3.72 -11.93 -28.01
CA LEU A 112 -4.50 -12.40 -29.14
C LEU A 112 -4.43 -11.40 -30.30
N LYS A 113 -4.19 -11.90 -31.52
CA LYS A 113 -4.25 -11.10 -32.76
C LYS A 113 -5.53 -11.43 -33.51
N LEU A 114 -6.46 -10.49 -33.55
CA LEU A 114 -7.79 -10.67 -34.14
C LEU A 114 -7.83 -9.96 -35.50
N PRO A 115 -7.85 -10.69 -36.63
CA PRO A 115 -7.82 -10.10 -37.97
C PRO A 115 -9.20 -9.62 -38.41
N PHE A 116 -9.24 -8.39 -38.92
CA PHE A 116 -10.41 -7.75 -39.51
C PHE A 116 -10.10 -7.26 -40.92
N ILE A 117 -11.15 -7.03 -41.71
CA ILE A 117 -11.09 -6.43 -43.04
C ILE A 117 -11.99 -5.20 -43.06
N ALA A 118 -11.46 -4.06 -43.48
CA ALA A 118 -12.22 -2.82 -43.66
C ALA A 118 -13.27 -2.99 -44.79
N LYS A 119 -14.54 -2.67 -44.51
CA LYS A 119 -15.68 -2.80 -45.44
C LYS A 119 -16.33 -1.49 -45.80
N GLU A 120 -16.36 -0.53 -44.88
CA GLU A 120 -16.99 0.78 -45.08
C GLU A 120 -16.09 1.90 -44.53
N ILE A 121 -16.14 3.06 -45.18
CA ILE A 121 -15.46 4.29 -44.74
C ILE A 121 -16.23 4.87 -43.55
N GLY A 122 -15.51 5.30 -42.51
CA GLY A 122 -16.11 5.90 -41.32
C GLY A 122 -15.33 5.64 -40.05
N GLU A 123 -15.86 6.11 -38.92
CA GLU A 123 -15.31 5.87 -37.59
C GLU A 123 -16.16 4.83 -36.86
N GLY A 124 -15.51 3.88 -36.22
CA GLY A 124 -16.14 2.83 -35.43
C GLY A 124 -15.36 2.58 -34.16
N THR A 125 -16.00 1.93 -33.19
CA THR A 125 -15.38 1.59 -31.91
C THR A 125 -15.51 0.10 -31.67
N PHE A 126 -14.40 -0.52 -31.29
CA PHE A 126 -14.39 -1.85 -30.71
C PHE A 126 -14.58 -1.76 -29.20
N ASN A 127 -15.53 -2.52 -28.66
CA ASN A 127 -15.79 -2.56 -27.22
C ASN A 127 -15.51 -3.97 -26.69
N ALA A 128 -14.51 -4.11 -25.83
CA ALA A 128 -14.23 -5.36 -25.12
C ALA A 128 -14.88 -5.34 -23.74
N LYS A 129 -15.66 -6.37 -23.41
CA LYS A 129 -16.38 -6.51 -22.13
C LYS A 129 -16.07 -7.85 -21.47
N VAL A 130 -15.88 -7.81 -20.16
CA VAL A 130 -15.78 -9.00 -19.29
C VAL A 130 -16.96 -9.00 -18.35
N ALA A 131 -17.71 -10.10 -18.32
CA ALA A 131 -18.94 -10.37 -17.57
C ALA A 131 -19.24 -9.47 -16.34
N SER A 132 -19.71 -8.23 -16.60
CA SER A 132 -20.11 -7.14 -15.67
C SER A 132 -19.05 -6.17 -15.11
N GLN A 133 -17.91 -5.93 -15.79
CA GLN A 133 -16.90 -4.91 -15.42
C GLN A 133 -16.68 -3.83 -16.51
N GLU A 134 -15.77 -2.87 -16.26
CA GLU A 134 -15.41 -1.73 -17.13
C GLU A 134 -15.26 -2.12 -18.61
N THR A 135 -15.85 -1.32 -19.50
CA THR A 135 -15.73 -1.51 -20.96
C THR A 135 -14.47 -0.80 -21.44
N ILE A 136 -13.61 -1.52 -22.16
CA ILE A 136 -12.43 -0.92 -22.80
C ILE A 136 -12.75 -0.70 -24.28
N THR A 137 -12.56 0.55 -24.70
CA THR A 137 -12.94 1.04 -26.03
C THR A 137 -11.69 1.35 -26.84
N GLN A 138 -11.70 0.99 -28.11
CA GLN A 138 -10.66 1.38 -29.06
C GLN A 138 -11.30 1.88 -30.34
N GLU A 139 -10.97 3.10 -30.74
CA GLU A 139 -11.45 3.72 -31.96
C GLU A 139 -10.66 3.23 -33.17
N VAL A 140 -11.36 3.06 -34.28
CA VAL A 140 -10.81 2.79 -35.61
C VAL A 140 -11.46 3.77 -36.60
N SER A 141 -10.63 4.48 -37.35
CA SER A 141 -11.09 5.38 -38.42
C SER A 141 -10.59 4.84 -39.74
N ILE A 142 -11.49 4.51 -40.66
CA ILE A 142 -11.21 4.04 -42.03
C ILE A 142 -11.50 5.19 -42.97
N VAL A 143 -10.49 5.65 -43.70
CA VAL A 143 -10.58 6.78 -44.63
C VAL A 143 -10.45 6.30 -46.08
N ASP A 144 -10.91 7.12 -47.02
CA ASP A 144 -10.63 6.92 -48.44
C ASP A 144 -9.34 7.69 -48.78
N PRO A 145 -8.30 7.03 -49.34
CA PRO A 145 -7.06 7.72 -49.69
C PRO A 145 -7.24 8.84 -50.74
N GLU A 146 -8.36 8.92 -51.46
CA GLU A 146 -8.60 9.97 -52.49
C GLU A 146 -9.25 11.27 -51.98
N GLN A 147 -9.57 11.43 -50.69
CA GLN A 147 -10.11 12.69 -50.15
C GLN A 147 -9.38 13.19 -48.89
N LYS A 148 -8.31 13.96 -49.10
CA LYS A 148 -7.77 14.90 -48.10
C LYS A 148 -7.68 16.29 -48.71
N ASP A 149 -8.66 17.12 -48.38
CA ASP A 149 -8.57 18.53 -48.02
C ASP A 149 -9.84 19.25 -48.44
N ASP A 150 -10.69 19.59 -47.46
CA ASP A 150 -11.58 20.76 -47.54
C ASP A 150 -12.13 21.10 -46.14
N ALA A 151 -11.44 22.01 -45.44
CA ALA A 151 -12.05 22.92 -44.46
C ALA A 151 -11.13 24.15 -44.24
N PRO A 152 -11.69 25.34 -43.94
CA PRO A 152 -11.31 26.58 -44.62
C PRO A 152 -10.23 27.42 -43.93
N VAL A 153 -9.43 28.10 -44.76
CA VAL A 153 -8.42 29.08 -44.38
C VAL A 153 -9.08 30.41 -44.02
N ASP A 154 -8.79 30.90 -42.80
CA ASP A 154 -8.96 32.30 -42.41
C ASP A 154 -7.80 33.13 -42.97
N SER A 155 -8.18 34.16 -43.71
CA SER A 155 -7.32 35.08 -44.45
C SER A 155 -6.90 36.25 -43.58
N THR A 156 -5.62 36.66 -43.63
CA THR A 156 -5.21 38.07 -43.80
C THR A 156 -3.68 38.27 -43.89
N LEU A 157 -3.24 38.85 -45.02
CA LEU A 157 -2.30 39.99 -45.18
C LEU A 157 -0.83 39.81 -44.73
N ILE A 158 0.22 39.92 -45.56
CA ILE A 158 0.65 41.04 -46.45
C ILE A 158 1.85 40.49 -47.27
N THR A 159 1.74 40.33 -48.59
CA THR A 159 2.30 41.19 -49.66
C THR A 159 3.74 41.66 -49.45
N ASP A 160 4.69 41.21 -50.30
CA ASP A 160 5.13 42.09 -51.39
C ASP A 160 5.91 41.41 -52.53
N SER A 161 5.58 41.86 -53.76
CA SER A 161 6.34 41.86 -55.01
C SER A 161 6.82 40.53 -55.66
N ILE A 162 6.19 40.13 -56.77
CA ILE A 162 6.67 40.40 -58.15
C ILE A 162 5.56 40.04 -59.17
N GLU A 163 5.32 40.98 -60.08
CA GLU A 163 4.38 40.98 -61.21
C GLU A 163 4.85 40.12 -62.41
N PRO A 164 4.01 39.93 -63.46
CA PRO A 164 3.82 38.67 -64.15
C PRO A 164 4.76 38.49 -65.34
N LYS A 165 5.24 37.28 -65.56
CA LYS A 165 5.87 36.91 -66.83
C LYS A 165 4.89 36.14 -67.70
N THR A 166 4.37 36.90 -68.65
CA THR A 166 4.05 36.51 -70.03
C THR A 166 4.67 35.18 -70.48
N THR A 167 3.76 34.34 -70.92
CA THR A 167 3.87 33.31 -71.95
C THR A 167 4.97 33.55 -72.98
N GLU A 168 6.07 32.81 -72.87
CA GLU A 168 6.89 32.40 -74.01
C GLU A 168 7.14 30.89 -73.92
N LYS A 169 6.28 30.17 -74.63
CA LYS A 169 6.63 29.08 -75.55
C LYS A 169 7.92 28.32 -75.21
N ILE A 170 7.82 27.38 -74.27
CA ILE A 170 8.72 26.22 -74.28
C ILE A 170 8.15 25.26 -75.31
N LEU A 171 8.96 25.04 -76.34
CA LEU A 171 8.78 24.01 -77.34
C LEU A 171 8.48 22.68 -76.66
N GLU A 172 7.42 22.03 -77.16
CA GLU A 172 7.26 20.58 -77.07
C GLU A 172 8.59 19.91 -77.43
N ASP A 173 9.29 19.39 -76.44
CA ASP A 173 10.20 18.26 -76.63
C ASP A 173 9.44 17.00 -76.19
N PRO A 174 8.93 16.19 -77.14
CA PRO A 174 8.13 15.01 -76.85
C PRO A 174 9.07 13.87 -76.46
N ALA A 175 9.49 13.80 -75.19
CA ALA A 175 10.38 12.72 -74.76
C ALA A 175 10.09 12.09 -73.38
N PHE A 176 9.05 12.53 -72.64
CA PHE A 176 8.75 11.94 -71.32
C PHE A 176 7.28 11.61 -71.04
N GLU A 177 6.46 11.51 -72.09
CA GLU A 177 5.29 10.63 -72.09
C GLU A 177 5.52 9.52 -73.12
N THR A 178 5.95 8.34 -72.66
CA THR A 178 5.67 7.01 -73.24
C THR A 178 6.57 5.97 -72.57
N MET A 179 6.40 5.70 -71.27
CA MET A 179 6.73 4.38 -70.68
C MET A 179 5.78 4.02 -69.53
N LYS A 180 4.47 4.28 -69.69
CA LYS A 180 3.46 3.36 -69.14
C LYS A 180 3.13 2.37 -70.24
N ILE A 181 3.62 1.16 -70.03
CA ILE A 181 2.99 -0.12 -70.35
C ILE A 181 1.82 0.02 -71.32
N ASN A 182 2.12 -0.12 -72.62
CA ASN A 182 1.20 -0.87 -73.46
C ASN A 182 1.14 -2.27 -72.87
N ALA A 183 0.15 -2.50 -72.01
CA ALA A 183 -0.43 -3.82 -71.89
C ALA A 183 -1.06 -4.11 -73.25
N LEU A 184 -0.22 -4.47 -74.22
CA LEU A 184 -0.64 -5.44 -75.21
C LEU A 184 -1.16 -6.59 -74.37
N ALA A 185 -2.46 -6.86 -74.48
CA ALA A 185 -3.02 -8.11 -74.03
C ALA A 185 -2.15 -9.23 -74.62
N VAL A 186 -1.21 -9.74 -73.83
CA VAL A 186 -0.54 -10.99 -74.12
C VAL A 186 -1.51 -12.02 -73.59
N GLU A 187 -2.39 -12.47 -74.48
CA GLU A 187 -3.00 -13.79 -74.39
C GLU A 187 -1.98 -14.77 -73.81
N PRO A 188 -2.34 -15.64 -72.83
CA PRO A 188 -1.39 -16.56 -72.22
C PRO A 188 -0.79 -17.44 -73.31
N ARG A 189 0.42 -17.10 -73.76
CA ARG A 189 1.15 -17.94 -74.73
C ARG A 189 1.61 -19.15 -73.94
N ALA A 190 1.04 -20.31 -74.26
CA ALA A 190 1.42 -21.59 -73.68
C ALA A 190 2.95 -21.71 -73.62
N GLY A 191 3.51 -21.63 -72.41
CA GLY A 191 4.94 -21.79 -72.19
C GLY A 191 5.40 -23.18 -72.63
N THR A 192 6.62 -23.28 -73.13
CA THR A 192 7.17 -24.58 -73.52
C THR A 192 7.58 -25.34 -72.26
N ASN A 193 6.92 -26.46 -71.98
CA ASN A 193 7.32 -27.34 -70.89
C ASN A 193 8.61 -28.08 -71.23
N VAL A 194 9.55 -28.13 -70.29
CA VAL A 194 10.81 -28.84 -70.43
C VAL A 194 11.10 -29.67 -69.19
N SER A 195 11.54 -30.91 -69.40
CA SER A 195 11.85 -31.89 -68.35
C SER A 195 13.28 -32.41 -68.42
N THR A 196 14.01 -32.09 -69.50
CA THR A 196 15.40 -32.47 -69.70
C THR A 196 16.25 -31.29 -70.15
N TRP A 197 17.57 -31.38 -69.94
CA TRP A 197 18.52 -30.33 -70.36
C TRP A 197 18.46 -30.07 -71.89
N THR A 198 18.30 -31.12 -72.70
CA THR A 198 18.21 -30.99 -74.16
C THR A 198 16.96 -30.22 -74.61
N GLU A 199 15.82 -30.47 -73.95
CA GLU A 199 14.58 -29.73 -74.19
C GLU A 199 14.72 -28.26 -73.79
N PHE A 200 15.37 -27.99 -72.65
CA PHE A 200 15.66 -26.65 -72.18
C PHE A 200 16.51 -25.85 -73.17
N ILE A 201 17.61 -26.43 -73.67
CA ILE A 201 18.46 -25.79 -74.70
C ILE A 201 17.68 -25.56 -76.01
N SER A 202 16.85 -26.52 -76.42
CA SER A 202 16.05 -26.40 -77.66
C SER A 202 15.00 -25.29 -77.54
N ALA A 203 14.35 -25.18 -76.38
CA ALA A 203 13.37 -24.14 -76.09
C ALA A 203 14.01 -22.74 -76.03
N LEU A 204 15.17 -22.64 -75.37
CA LEU A 204 15.94 -21.41 -75.31
C LEU A 204 16.36 -20.92 -76.71
N GLY A 205 16.86 -21.81 -77.57
CA GLY A 205 17.28 -21.49 -78.94
C GLY A 205 16.14 -21.18 -79.92
N ASN A 206 14.89 -21.49 -79.57
CA ASN A 206 13.73 -21.26 -80.44
C ASN A 206 13.23 -19.82 -80.33
N ALA A 207 13.36 -19.03 -81.40
CA ALA A 207 12.95 -17.64 -81.44
C ALA A 207 11.44 -17.40 -81.19
N ALA A 208 10.59 -18.41 -81.36
CA ALA A 208 9.15 -18.33 -81.11
C ALA A 208 8.77 -18.51 -79.62
N VAL A 209 9.68 -19.04 -78.78
CA VAL A 209 9.40 -19.38 -77.38
C VAL A 209 9.70 -18.20 -76.47
N SER A 210 8.68 -17.50 -75.96
CA SER A 210 8.85 -16.38 -75.01
C SER A 210 8.87 -16.81 -73.54
N SER A 211 8.36 -17.99 -73.20
CA SER A 211 8.31 -18.52 -71.84
C SER A 211 8.64 -20.02 -71.81
N ILE A 212 9.43 -20.44 -70.83
CA ILE A 212 9.82 -21.83 -70.57
C ILE A 212 9.33 -22.22 -69.18
N ASN A 213 8.64 -23.36 -69.08
CA ASN A 213 8.20 -23.94 -67.81
C ASN A 213 9.01 -25.21 -67.52
N VAL A 214 9.76 -25.21 -66.43
CA VAL A 214 10.49 -26.39 -65.96
C VAL A 214 9.51 -27.30 -65.23
N THR A 215 9.51 -28.59 -65.58
CA THR A 215 8.60 -29.59 -64.97
C THR A 215 9.34 -30.74 -64.29
N ALA A 216 10.67 -30.70 -64.26
CA ALA A 216 11.55 -31.62 -63.55
C ALA A 216 12.92 -30.96 -63.33
N ASP A 217 13.69 -31.43 -62.35
CA ASP A 217 15.05 -30.94 -62.12
C ASP A 217 15.94 -31.17 -63.36
N LEU A 218 16.66 -30.14 -63.77
CA LEU A 218 17.52 -30.13 -64.94
C LEU A 218 18.99 -30.20 -64.53
N THR A 219 19.73 -31.18 -65.03
CA THR A 219 21.18 -31.27 -64.83
C THR A 219 21.91 -31.26 -66.16
N ARG A 220 22.83 -30.31 -66.36
CA ARG A 220 23.63 -30.21 -67.58
C ARG A 220 24.63 -31.36 -67.74
N GLY A 221 25.40 -31.68 -66.70
CA GLY A 221 26.57 -32.56 -66.80
C GLY A 221 27.59 -32.05 -67.83
N THR A 222 27.91 -32.86 -68.84
CA THR A 222 28.78 -32.50 -69.99
C THR A 222 28.00 -32.00 -71.21
N GLY A 223 26.68 -31.79 -71.09
CA GLY A 223 25.81 -31.35 -72.17
C GLY A 223 26.13 -29.96 -72.73
N THR A 224 25.47 -29.61 -73.84
CA THR A 224 25.59 -28.32 -74.53
C THR A 224 25.36 -27.17 -73.56
N ALA A 225 26.21 -26.14 -73.60
CA ALA A 225 26.04 -24.93 -72.79
C ALA A 225 24.74 -24.19 -73.14
N ALA A 226 24.18 -23.42 -72.19
CA ALA A 226 23.05 -22.54 -72.47
C ALA A 226 23.38 -21.57 -73.61
N GLY A 227 24.57 -20.97 -73.67
CA GLY A 227 24.98 -20.16 -74.83
C GLY A 227 24.38 -18.74 -74.82
N THR A 228 24.32 -18.11 -76.00
CA THR A 228 24.04 -16.66 -76.13
C THR A 228 22.62 -16.36 -76.62
N TYR A 229 21.95 -15.41 -75.96
CA TYR A 229 20.56 -15.03 -76.20
C TYR A 229 20.41 -13.53 -76.48
N THR A 230 19.58 -13.16 -77.45
CA THR A 230 19.44 -11.77 -77.94
C THR A 230 17.99 -11.27 -77.91
N ARG A 231 17.14 -11.84 -77.05
CA ARG A 231 15.70 -11.53 -76.94
C ARG A 231 15.20 -11.74 -75.51
N SER A 232 14.13 -11.05 -75.13
CA SER A 232 13.47 -11.31 -73.84
C SER A 232 13.00 -12.75 -73.73
N ILE A 233 13.09 -13.30 -72.51
CA ILE A 233 12.61 -14.64 -72.19
C ILE A 233 12.32 -14.79 -70.70
N THR A 234 11.24 -15.52 -70.39
CA THR A 234 10.88 -15.88 -69.02
C THR A 234 11.15 -17.37 -68.77
N ILE A 235 11.81 -17.69 -67.66
CA ILE A 235 12.05 -19.06 -67.20
C ILE A 235 11.33 -19.26 -65.86
N ASN A 236 10.25 -20.04 -65.90
CA ASN A 236 9.50 -20.46 -64.72
C ASN A 236 10.03 -21.82 -64.26
N GLY A 237 10.71 -21.85 -63.12
CA GLY A 237 11.26 -23.06 -62.53
C GLY A 237 10.23 -23.96 -61.88
N ASN A 238 9.07 -23.42 -61.47
CA ASN A 238 8.02 -24.15 -60.76
C ASN A 238 8.53 -24.95 -59.53
N GLY A 239 9.53 -24.41 -58.84
CA GLY A 239 10.17 -25.03 -57.67
C GLY A 239 11.29 -26.04 -57.99
N HIS A 240 11.61 -26.26 -59.27
CA HIS A 240 12.65 -27.20 -59.68
C HIS A 240 14.06 -26.60 -59.67
N THR A 241 15.06 -27.49 -59.65
CA THR A 241 16.48 -27.14 -59.70
C THR A 241 17.02 -27.14 -61.13
N ILE A 242 17.86 -26.15 -61.48
CA ILE A 242 18.69 -26.14 -62.69
C ILE A 242 20.18 -26.13 -62.31
N ASP A 243 20.88 -27.24 -62.58
CA ASP A 243 22.33 -27.37 -62.44
C ASP A 243 23.04 -27.09 -63.78
N PHE A 244 23.65 -25.90 -63.87
CA PHE A 244 24.38 -25.39 -65.04
C PHE A 244 25.79 -26.01 -65.20
N GLY A 245 26.22 -26.89 -64.29
CA GLY A 245 27.50 -27.59 -64.38
C GLY A 245 28.72 -26.66 -64.31
N ALA A 246 29.72 -26.91 -65.17
CA ALA A 246 31.01 -26.21 -65.15
C ALA A 246 30.96 -24.75 -65.68
N ASN A 247 32.12 -24.08 -65.70
CA ASN A 247 32.28 -22.66 -66.07
C ASN A 247 31.62 -22.23 -67.38
N ASN A 248 31.59 -23.07 -68.41
CA ASN A 248 30.98 -22.74 -69.70
C ASN A 248 29.45 -22.89 -69.72
N GLY A 249 28.79 -23.15 -68.59
CA GLY A 249 27.35 -23.39 -68.50
C GLY A 249 26.45 -22.14 -68.46
N SER A 250 26.99 -20.93 -68.54
CA SER A 250 26.23 -19.68 -68.35
C SER A 250 25.17 -19.40 -69.41
N ILE A 251 24.08 -18.72 -69.01
CA ILE A 251 23.19 -17.99 -69.91
C ILE A 251 23.89 -16.67 -70.26
N THR A 252 24.28 -16.51 -71.52
CA THR A 252 25.00 -15.32 -71.99
C THR A 252 24.02 -14.36 -72.68
N LEU A 253 23.95 -13.11 -72.24
CA LEU A 253 23.10 -12.08 -72.86
C LEU A 253 23.88 -11.34 -73.95
N GLY A 254 23.38 -11.44 -75.19
CA GLY A 254 23.94 -10.86 -76.41
C GLY A 254 23.32 -9.51 -76.76
N ALA A 255 23.59 -9.02 -77.97
CA ALA A 255 23.09 -7.74 -78.48
C ALA A 255 21.58 -7.79 -78.85
N GLY A 256 20.70 -7.87 -77.86
CA GLY A 256 19.25 -7.78 -78.05
C GLY A 256 18.73 -6.34 -78.25
N PRO A 257 17.42 -6.16 -78.46
CA PRO A 257 16.76 -4.86 -78.37
C PRO A 257 17.05 -4.15 -77.04
N VAL A 258 17.12 -2.82 -77.04
CA VAL A 258 17.20 -2.04 -75.79
C VAL A 258 15.94 -2.30 -74.97
N GLY A 259 16.09 -2.58 -73.67
CA GLY A 259 14.97 -2.96 -72.80
C GLY A 259 14.60 -4.45 -72.88
N SER A 260 15.51 -5.32 -73.32
CA SER A 260 15.31 -6.76 -73.26
C SER A 260 15.30 -7.24 -71.81
N VAL A 261 14.48 -8.25 -71.50
CA VAL A 261 14.29 -8.74 -70.12
C VAL A 261 14.53 -10.25 -70.05
N LEU A 262 15.39 -10.69 -69.14
CA LEU A 262 15.46 -12.08 -68.70
C LEU A 262 14.75 -12.20 -67.35
N GLU A 263 13.65 -12.96 -67.29
CA GLU A 263 12.96 -13.25 -66.03
C GLU A 263 13.25 -14.66 -65.55
N LEU A 264 13.53 -14.78 -64.26
CA LEU A 264 13.82 -16.01 -63.54
C LEU A 264 12.85 -16.13 -62.36
N ASN A 265 11.91 -17.07 -62.43
CA ASN A 265 10.84 -17.23 -61.44
C ASN A 265 10.87 -18.63 -60.80
N ASP A 266 10.74 -18.71 -59.47
CA ASP A 266 10.53 -19.96 -58.70
C ASP A 266 11.50 -21.09 -59.04
N LEU A 267 12.82 -20.88 -58.85
CA LEU A 267 13.82 -21.89 -59.18
C LEU A 267 14.94 -21.98 -58.13
N THR A 268 15.54 -23.17 -58.06
CA THR A 268 16.86 -23.37 -57.43
C THR A 268 17.92 -23.45 -58.52
N VAL A 269 19.00 -22.67 -58.42
CA VAL A 269 20.13 -22.71 -59.35
C VAL A 269 21.37 -23.29 -58.70
N LYS A 270 22.12 -24.06 -59.47
CA LYS A 270 23.41 -24.60 -59.05
C LYS A 270 24.43 -24.46 -60.16
N LYS A 271 25.63 -24.01 -59.82
CA LYS A 271 26.72 -23.97 -60.77
C LYS A 271 28.09 -24.07 -60.11
N ALA A 272 28.96 -24.86 -60.74
CA ALA A 272 30.37 -24.99 -60.37
C ALA A 272 31.26 -24.01 -61.17
N GLY A 273 32.38 -23.64 -60.54
CA GLY A 273 33.37 -22.71 -61.08
C GLY A 273 33.03 -21.23 -60.84
N ALA A 274 33.84 -20.32 -61.38
CA ALA A 274 33.79 -18.88 -61.13
C ALA A 274 32.84 -18.08 -62.05
N ALA A 275 32.54 -18.56 -63.26
CA ALA A 275 31.71 -17.80 -64.20
C ALA A 275 30.25 -17.71 -63.72
N ALA A 276 29.63 -16.53 -63.86
CA ALA A 276 28.27 -16.27 -63.40
C ALA A 276 27.23 -17.15 -64.09
N ILE A 277 26.09 -17.43 -63.44
CA ILE A 277 24.98 -18.16 -64.05
C ILE A 277 24.38 -17.36 -65.21
N VAL A 278 24.14 -16.07 -64.99
CA VAL A 278 23.77 -15.10 -66.04
C VAL A 278 24.94 -14.16 -66.27
N THR A 279 25.37 -13.99 -67.52
CA THR A 279 26.54 -13.17 -67.86
C THR A 279 26.33 -12.35 -69.12
N ALA A 280 26.91 -11.15 -69.17
CA ALA A 280 26.91 -10.30 -70.34
C ALA A 280 28.17 -9.43 -70.38
N THR A 281 28.60 -9.02 -71.58
CA THR A 281 29.60 -7.94 -71.71
C THR A 281 28.97 -6.60 -71.32
N ALA A 282 29.79 -5.61 -70.92
CA ALA A 282 29.30 -4.25 -70.62
C ALA A 282 28.43 -3.68 -71.75
N ALA A 283 28.90 -3.73 -73.00
CA ALA A 283 28.16 -3.26 -74.15
C ALA A 283 26.79 -3.94 -74.32
N ASN A 284 26.72 -5.25 -74.13
CA ASN A 284 25.46 -5.98 -74.26
C ASN A 284 24.55 -5.71 -73.06
N SER A 285 25.06 -5.78 -71.83
CA SER A 285 24.29 -5.62 -70.59
C SER A 285 23.52 -4.30 -70.50
N SER A 286 24.01 -3.22 -71.13
CA SER A 286 23.30 -1.93 -71.21
C SER A 286 21.90 -2.00 -71.85
N ARG A 287 21.56 -3.12 -72.49
CA ARG A 287 20.29 -3.37 -73.15
C ARG A 287 19.37 -4.27 -72.34
N TRP A 288 19.82 -4.76 -71.18
CA TRP A 288 19.16 -5.83 -70.46
C TRP A 288 18.78 -5.48 -69.02
N GLU A 289 17.61 -5.96 -68.64
CA GLU A 289 17.19 -6.14 -67.25
C GLU A 289 17.10 -7.65 -66.94
N VAL A 290 17.58 -8.04 -65.76
CA VAL A 290 17.41 -9.39 -65.22
C VAL A 290 16.48 -9.31 -64.01
N VAL A 291 15.31 -9.92 -64.12
CA VAL A 291 14.28 -9.93 -63.06
C VAL A 291 14.29 -11.27 -62.35
N VAL A 292 14.28 -11.24 -61.02
CA VAL A 292 14.40 -12.41 -60.15
C VAL A 292 13.22 -12.45 -59.18
N ARG A 293 12.50 -13.57 -59.15
CA ARG A 293 11.40 -13.82 -58.21
C ARG A 293 11.54 -15.23 -57.62
N ASN A 294 11.66 -15.35 -56.30
CA ASN A 294 11.84 -16.64 -55.59
C ASN A 294 12.97 -17.52 -56.15
N VAL A 295 14.17 -16.96 -56.35
CA VAL A 295 15.31 -17.71 -56.90
C VAL A 295 16.36 -17.97 -55.85
N ASN A 296 16.71 -19.24 -55.67
CA ASN A 296 17.62 -19.66 -54.63
C ASN A 296 18.87 -20.34 -55.20
N GLY A 297 20.04 -20.08 -54.62
CA GLY A 297 21.24 -20.89 -54.87
C GLY A 297 21.15 -22.21 -54.12
N ALA A 298 21.58 -23.31 -54.76
CA ALA A 298 21.60 -24.61 -54.09
C ALA A 298 22.54 -24.62 -52.88
N GLU A 299 22.11 -25.26 -51.79
CA GLU A 299 22.86 -25.29 -50.52
C GLU A 299 24.25 -25.90 -50.63
N THR A 300 24.44 -26.85 -51.56
CA THR A 300 25.73 -27.52 -51.78
C THR A 300 26.13 -27.49 -53.24
N GLY A 301 27.43 -27.31 -53.48
CA GLY A 301 28.03 -27.33 -54.81
C GLY A 301 27.78 -26.08 -55.66
N ASN A 302 27.06 -25.08 -55.16
CA ASN A 302 26.96 -23.76 -55.79
C ASN A 302 28.13 -22.87 -55.36
N VAL A 303 28.97 -22.49 -56.32
CA VAL A 303 30.16 -21.65 -56.08
C VAL A 303 30.33 -20.52 -57.10
N SER A 304 29.41 -20.39 -58.07
CA SER A 304 29.48 -19.34 -59.10
C SER A 304 28.78 -18.05 -58.67
N SER A 305 29.22 -16.90 -59.18
CA SER A 305 28.41 -15.67 -59.17
C SER A 305 27.01 -15.91 -59.72
N PHE A 306 26.01 -15.14 -59.27
CA PHE A 306 24.66 -15.31 -59.80
C PHE A 306 24.50 -14.56 -61.11
N ILE A 307 24.61 -13.22 -61.08
CA ILE A 307 24.34 -12.36 -62.23
C ILE A 307 25.49 -11.37 -62.41
N ASN A 308 26.07 -11.35 -63.61
CA ASN A 308 27.08 -10.38 -64.03
C ASN A 308 26.63 -9.64 -65.30
N VAL A 309 26.03 -8.47 -65.12
CA VAL A 309 25.49 -7.60 -66.18
C VAL A 309 25.95 -6.15 -65.93
N PRO A 310 27.24 -5.84 -66.12
CA PRO A 310 27.89 -4.68 -65.48
C PRO A 310 27.31 -3.30 -65.86
N ASN A 311 26.68 -3.13 -67.02
CA ASN A 311 25.97 -1.91 -67.41
C ASN A 311 24.44 -2.08 -67.47
N GLY A 312 23.92 -3.22 -67.01
CA GLY A 312 22.49 -3.55 -67.02
C GLY A 312 21.81 -3.31 -65.69
N THR A 313 20.56 -3.75 -65.61
CA THR A 313 19.70 -3.66 -64.42
C THR A 313 19.45 -5.05 -63.85
N ILE A 314 19.53 -5.19 -62.53
CA ILE A 314 19.02 -6.35 -61.80
C ILE A 314 17.84 -5.88 -60.95
N THR A 315 16.72 -6.58 -61.04
CA THR A 315 15.52 -6.32 -60.24
C THR A 315 15.11 -7.58 -59.50
N VAL A 316 15.10 -7.54 -58.17
CA VAL A 316 14.47 -8.57 -57.33
C VAL A 316 13.08 -8.06 -56.98
N ASP A 317 12.07 -8.76 -57.49
CA ASP A 317 10.68 -8.27 -57.52
C ASP A 317 9.76 -9.23 -56.74
N GLY A 318 9.39 -8.84 -55.52
CA GLY A 318 8.68 -9.70 -54.58
C GLY A 318 9.42 -11.01 -54.24
N GLY A 319 8.70 -11.92 -53.59
CA GLY A 319 9.21 -13.26 -53.27
C GLY A 319 10.36 -13.31 -52.26
N ASN A 320 10.95 -14.50 -52.08
CA ASN A 320 12.07 -14.76 -51.18
C ASN A 320 13.20 -15.48 -51.92
N SER A 321 14.32 -14.78 -52.11
CA SER A 321 15.49 -15.25 -52.84
C SER A 321 16.70 -15.32 -51.89
N THR A 322 17.40 -16.46 -51.90
CA THR A 322 18.60 -16.68 -51.07
C THR A 322 19.75 -17.18 -51.92
N TYR A 323 20.90 -16.52 -51.89
CA TYR A 323 22.05 -16.91 -52.70
C TYR A 323 23.35 -16.82 -51.91
N ASN A 324 23.90 -17.95 -51.48
CA ASN A 324 25.11 -18.00 -50.65
C ASN A 324 26.33 -18.48 -51.46
N LEU A 325 27.51 -17.93 -51.14
CA LEU A 325 28.80 -18.34 -51.73
C LEU A 325 29.88 -18.51 -50.68
N SER A 326 30.58 -19.65 -50.72
CA SER A 326 31.73 -19.93 -49.84
C SER A 326 33.06 -19.35 -50.34
N ASN A 327 33.07 -18.67 -51.49
CA ASN A 327 34.28 -18.11 -52.10
C ASN A 327 34.19 -16.59 -52.27
N ALA A 328 35.29 -15.99 -52.75
CA ALA A 328 35.46 -14.54 -52.86
C ALA A 328 34.81 -13.93 -54.12
N ASN A 329 33.91 -14.63 -54.81
CA ASN A 329 33.23 -14.08 -55.98
C ASN A 329 32.17 -13.06 -55.56
N THR A 330 31.85 -12.13 -56.47
CA THR A 330 30.70 -11.23 -56.33
C THR A 330 29.41 -11.94 -56.72
N VAL A 331 28.32 -11.82 -55.94
CA VAL A 331 27.03 -12.42 -56.29
C VAL A 331 26.35 -11.66 -57.43
N PHE A 332 26.19 -10.34 -57.25
CA PHE A 332 25.50 -9.44 -58.18
C PHE A 332 26.43 -8.34 -58.70
N THR A 333 26.54 -8.21 -60.01
CA THR A 333 27.26 -7.10 -60.66
C THR A 333 26.34 -6.43 -61.68
N ALA A 334 26.00 -5.16 -61.45
CA ALA A 334 25.11 -4.37 -62.30
C ALA A 334 25.32 -2.87 -62.12
N MET A 335 24.81 -2.08 -63.07
CA MET A 335 24.74 -0.62 -62.93
C MET A 335 23.55 -0.21 -62.06
N ASN A 336 22.40 -0.86 -62.26
CA ASN A 336 21.21 -0.62 -61.46
C ASN A 336 20.82 -1.87 -60.67
N PHE A 337 20.51 -1.71 -59.39
CA PHE A 337 20.11 -2.78 -58.50
C PHE A 337 18.86 -2.40 -57.72
N ASN A 338 17.75 -3.07 -58.05
CA ASN A 338 16.43 -2.79 -57.51
C ASN A 338 15.96 -3.98 -56.67
N VAL A 339 15.47 -3.73 -55.45
CA VAL A 339 14.80 -4.73 -54.61
C VAL A 339 13.48 -4.13 -54.13
N ILE A 340 12.38 -4.60 -54.72
CA ILE A 340 11.10 -3.89 -54.71
C ILE A 340 9.92 -4.85 -54.43
N ASN A 341 8.74 -4.27 -54.20
CA ASN A 341 7.46 -4.98 -54.06
C ASN A 341 7.47 -6.08 -52.98
N GLY A 342 8.03 -5.78 -51.80
CA GLY A 342 8.09 -6.71 -50.67
C GLY A 342 9.08 -7.86 -50.85
N ALA A 343 10.05 -7.74 -51.75
CA ALA A 343 11.07 -8.75 -51.98
C ALA A 343 11.91 -9.02 -50.72
N LYS A 344 12.24 -10.29 -50.47
CA LYS A 344 13.24 -10.71 -49.48
C LYS A 344 14.46 -11.26 -50.19
N LEU A 345 15.62 -10.68 -49.91
CA LEU A 345 16.89 -11.09 -50.51
C LEU A 345 17.92 -11.40 -49.43
N ASN A 346 18.35 -12.65 -49.35
CA ASN A 346 19.36 -13.09 -48.40
C ASN A 346 20.63 -13.53 -49.16
N SER A 347 21.80 -13.12 -48.69
CA SER A 347 23.06 -13.55 -49.29
C SER A 347 24.19 -13.52 -48.28
N SER A 348 24.90 -14.63 -48.14
CA SER A 348 26.09 -14.78 -47.31
C SER A 348 27.27 -15.21 -48.17
N VAL A 349 28.32 -14.40 -48.17
CA VAL A 349 29.45 -14.54 -49.09
C VAL A 349 30.79 -14.34 -48.39
N ASN A 350 31.86 -14.90 -48.97
CA ASN A 350 33.22 -14.51 -48.59
C ASN A 350 33.70 -13.23 -49.33
N GLY A 351 33.13 -12.93 -50.51
CA GLY A 351 33.43 -11.74 -51.33
C GLY A 351 32.35 -10.64 -51.21
N ASN A 352 31.94 -10.06 -52.34
CA ASN A 352 30.92 -9.01 -52.36
C ASN A 352 29.52 -9.57 -52.66
N ASN A 353 28.49 -9.02 -52.01
CA ASN A 353 27.11 -9.31 -52.40
C ASN A 353 26.77 -8.51 -53.65
N TYR A 354 27.07 -7.21 -53.65
CA TYR A 354 26.81 -6.32 -54.78
C TYR A 354 28.04 -5.48 -55.15
N TYR A 355 28.28 -5.31 -56.45
CA TYR A 355 29.34 -4.47 -57.00
C TYR A 355 28.87 -3.63 -58.19
N SER A 356 29.27 -2.35 -58.20
CA SER A 356 29.22 -1.48 -59.38
C SER A 356 30.47 -0.60 -59.52
N SER A 357 30.85 -0.31 -60.75
CA SER A 357 31.89 0.67 -61.11
C SER A 357 31.44 1.67 -62.18
N VAL A 358 30.13 1.73 -62.46
CA VAL A 358 29.56 2.57 -63.52
C VAL A 358 29.06 3.89 -62.94
N ALA A 359 29.49 5.02 -63.50
CA ALA A 359 28.98 6.33 -63.08
C ALA A 359 27.50 6.48 -63.46
N GLY A 360 26.70 7.02 -62.54
CA GLY A 360 25.24 7.10 -62.69
C GLY A 360 24.51 5.82 -62.29
N SER A 361 25.17 4.92 -61.56
CA SER A 361 24.55 3.73 -60.98
C SER A 361 23.42 4.10 -60.03
N LYS A 362 22.41 3.22 -59.93
CA LYS A 362 21.30 3.38 -58.99
C LYS A 362 21.13 2.13 -58.14
N VAL A 363 20.97 2.32 -56.83
CA VAL A 363 20.54 1.26 -55.92
C VAL A 363 19.22 1.70 -55.32
N THR A 364 18.18 0.90 -55.47
CA THR A 364 16.83 1.22 -54.98
C THR A 364 16.27 0.03 -54.22
N ILE A 365 15.99 0.23 -52.93
CA ILE A 365 15.39 -0.78 -52.05
C ILE A 365 14.12 -0.16 -51.47
N ASN A 366 12.95 -0.67 -51.84
CA ASN A 366 11.70 -0.02 -51.43
C ASN A 366 10.48 -0.95 -51.38
N GLY A 367 9.29 -0.39 -51.13
CA GLY A 367 8.03 -1.12 -51.17
C GLY A 367 7.94 -2.25 -50.15
N GLY A 368 8.49 -2.06 -48.94
CA GLY A 368 8.46 -3.07 -47.87
C GLY A 368 9.49 -4.20 -48.03
N SER A 369 10.51 -4.01 -48.87
CA SER A 369 11.49 -5.05 -49.20
C SER A 369 12.58 -5.20 -48.14
N VAL A 370 13.10 -6.41 -47.97
CA VAL A 370 14.11 -6.76 -46.97
C VAL A 370 15.35 -7.36 -47.62
N ILE A 371 16.53 -6.80 -47.35
CA ILE A 371 17.83 -7.36 -47.70
C ILE A 371 18.55 -7.79 -46.43
N ASN A 372 19.07 -9.02 -46.41
CA ASN A 372 20.01 -9.50 -45.39
C ASN A 372 21.30 -9.96 -46.05
N PHE A 373 22.34 -9.13 -45.97
CA PHE A 373 23.65 -9.41 -46.53
C PHE A 373 24.67 -9.69 -45.45
N TYR A 374 25.46 -10.73 -45.66
CA TYR A 374 26.62 -11.06 -44.86
C TYR A 374 27.87 -11.11 -45.75
N SER A 375 28.97 -10.50 -45.30
CA SER A 375 30.29 -10.63 -45.95
C SER A 375 31.37 -11.01 -44.95
N GLU A 376 32.09 -12.11 -45.22
CA GLU A 376 33.16 -12.59 -44.34
C GLU A 376 34.48 -11.81 -44.52
N ALA A 377 34.98 -11.66 -45.75
CA ALA A 377 36.32 -11.11 -45.98
C ALA A 377 36.36 -9.74 -46.70
N ASP A 378 35.31 -9.37 -47.45
CA ASP A 378 35.31 -8.18 -48.33
C ASP A 378 34.10 -7.25 -48.07
N VAL A 379 33.83 -6.31 -48.97
CA VAL A 379 32.72 -5.34 -48.89
C VAL A 379 31.40 -6.01 -49.27
N ALA A 380 30.36 -5.87 -48.45
CA ALA A 380 29.04 -6.41 -48.79
C ALA A 380 28.45 -5.69 -50.03
N MET A 381 28.46 -4.36 -50.05
CA MET A 381 28.01 -3.55 -51.20
C MET A 381 29.07 -2.52 -51.57
N GLN A 382 29.67 -2.64 -52.75
CA GLN A 382 30.75 -1.76 -53.19
C GLN A 382 30.39 -1.03 -54.48
N MET A 383 30.33 0.29 -54.39
CA MET A 383 30.10 1.18 -55.53
C MET A 383 31.29 2.12 -55.67
N THR A 384 32.03 1.97 -56.78
CA THR A 384 33.30 2.68 -57.00
C THR A 384 33.19 3.91 -57.91
N ALA A 385 31.97 4.27 -58.31
CA ALA A 385 31.64 5.48 -59.07
C ALA A 385 30.36 6.15 -58.54
N ARG A 386 30.10 7.40 -58.97
CA ARG A 386 28.95 8.21 -58.53
C ARG A 386 27.65 7.42 -58.63
N THR A 387 26.96 7.26 -57.51
CA THR A 387 25.77 6.41 -57.35
C THR A 387 24.65 7.18 -56.67
N ASP A 388 23.40 6.95 -57.09
CA ASP A 388 22.21 7.31 -56.33
C ASP A 388 21.78 6.08 -55.50
N PHE A 389 21.87 6.17 -54.18
CA PHE A 389 21.56 5.07 -53.27
C PHE A 389 20.31 5.41 -52.46
N GLU A 390 19.23 4.67 -52.66
CA GLU A 390 17.94 4.92 -52.02
C GLU A 390 17.40 3.69 -51.28
N VAL A 391 17.01 3.90 -50.03
CA VAL A 391 16.20 2.96 -49.23
C VAL A 391 14.95 3.70 -48.78
N SER A 392 13.77 3.24 -49.19
CA SER A 392 12.53 4.00 -48.99
C SER A 392 11.31 3.13 -48.66
N ASP A 393 10.32 3.78 -48.07
CA ASP A 393 8.98 3.27 -47.75
C ASP A 393 8.89 2.38 -46.50
N PRO A 394 7.71 2.37 -45.82
CA PRO A 394 7.53 1.62 -44.58
C PRO A 394 7.75 0.11 -44.76
N GLY A 395 8.37 -0.52 -43.75
CA GLY A 395 8.66 -1.97 -43.75
C GLY A 395 9.90 -2.36 -44.58
N THR A 396 10.52 -1.41 -45.29
CA THR A 396 11.76 -1.64 -46.03
C THR A 396 12.96 -1.69 -45.08
N LEU A 397 13.78 -2.74 -45.19
CA LEU A 397 14.97 -2.95 -44.36
C LEU A 397 16.19 -3.36 -45.21
N LEU A 398 17.27 -2.61 -45.11
CA LEU A 398 18.61 -3.05 -45.53
C LEU A 398 19.43 -3.45 -44.30
N SER A 399 19.61 -4.76 -44.10
CA SER A 399 20.45 -5.31 -43.04
C SER A 399 21.75 -5.86 -43.60
N VAL A 400 22.88 -5.40 -43.06
CA VAL A 400 24.22 -5.85 -43.45
C VAL A 400 25.07 -6.19 -42.23
N GLU A 401 25.66 -7.38 -42.23
CA GLU A 401 26.63 -7.81 -41.21
C GLU A 401 27.93 -8.28 -41.89
N GLY A 402 29.07 -8.17 -41.19
CA GLY A 402 30.30 -8.74 -41.74
C GLY A 402 31.56 -8.60 -40.90
N ASN A 403 32.56 -9.38 -41.32
CA ASN A 403 33.88 -9.54 -40.68
C ASN A 403 35.02 -8.92 -41.50
N SER A 404 34.70 -8.13 -42.53
CA SER A 404 35.68 -7.57 -43.44
C SER A 404 36.82 -6.84 -42.73
N ASN A 405 38.05 -7.08 -43.20
CA ASN A 405 39.26 -6.37 -42.78
C ASN A 405 39.78 -5.44 -43.89
N ALA A 406 39.00 -5.24 -44.95
CA ALA A 406 39.40 -4.40 -46.07
C ALA A 406 39.65 -2.95 -45.61
N THR A 407 40.50 -2.25 -46.36
CA THR A 407 40.89 -0.85 -46.09
C THR A 407 40.80 -0.01 -47.36
N GLY A 408 41.08 1.29 -47.27
CA GLY A 408 41.01 2.18 -48.43
C GLY A 408 39.57 2.43 -48.88
N ASP A 409 39.33 2.38 -50.19
CA ASP A 409 37.98 2.50 -50.80
C ASP A 409 37.13 1.24 -50.62
N GLY A 410 37.73 0.10 -50.27
CA GLY A 410 37.00 -1.09 -49.82
C GLY A 410 36.84 -1.14 -48.29
N GLY A 411 37.17 -0.06 -47.58
CA GLY A 411 37.33 -0.08 -46.13
C GLY A 411 36.05 -0.02 -45.30
N ALA A 412 34.93 -0.61 -45.77
CA ALA A 412 33.64 -0.64 -45.08
C ALA A 412 32.77 -1.82 -45.55
N LEU A 413 31.67 -2.14 -44.85
CA LEU A 413 30.69 -3.12 -45.35
C LEU A 413 29.82 -2.55 -46.48
N ILE A 414 29.47 -1.28 -46.41
CA ILE A 414 28.92 -0.53 -47.54
C ILE A 414 29.87 0.62 -47.88
N SER A 415 30.36 0.63 -49.11
CA SER A 415 31.29 1.65 -49.60
C SER A 415 30.77 2.30 -50.87
N ILE A 416 30.67 3.64 -50.85
CA ILE A 416 30.20 4.45 -51.97
C ILE A 416 31.24 5.53 -52.30
N VAL A 417 31.76 5.49 -53.52
CA VAL A 417 32.83 6.37 -53.98
C VAL A 417 32.42 7.07 -55.27
N GLY A 418 32.65 8.38 -55.35
CA GLY A 418 32.40 9.18 -56.55
C GLY A 418 31.79 10.52 -56.20
N ALA A 419 32.30 11.60 -56.79
CA ALA A 419 31.85 12.96 -56.51
C ALA A 419 30.35 13.15 -56.84
N GLY A 420 29.63 13.90 -56.01
CA GLY A 420 28.19 14.14 -56.16
C GLY A 420 27.31 12.90 -56.00
N THR A 421 27.76 11.92 -55.20
CA THR A 421 26.92 10.79 -54.74
C THR A 421 25.82 11.27 -53.81
N GLU A 422 24.65 10.68 -53.93
CA GLU A 422 23.50 10.93 -53.07
C GLU A 422 23.05 9.63 -52.39
N ILE A 423 22.86 9.69 -51.07
CA ILE A 423 22.38 8.57 -50.25
C ILE A 423 21.11 9.05 -49.56
N ASN A 424 19.99 8.36 -49.78
CA ASN A 424 18.69 8.73 -49.26
C ASN A 424 18.07 7.55 -48.50
N VAL A 425 17.73 7.80 -47.24
CA VAL A 425 16.87 6.91 -46.43
C VAL A 425 15.62 7.70 -46.09
N LYS A 426 14.46 7.33 -46.62
CA LYS A 426 13.24 8.15 -46.54
C LYS A 426 11.99 7.32 -46.30
N ASN A 427 10.90 7.97 -45.90
CA ASN A 427 9.58 7.37 -45.76
C ASN A 427 9.55 6.14 -44.84
N GLN A 428 10.07 6.24 -43.62
CA GLN A 428 10.03 5.19 -42.58
C GLN A 428 10.81 3.90 -42.92
N ALA A 429 11.82 4.00 -43.79
CA ALA A 429 12.71 2.88 -44.09
C ALA A 429 13.83 2.72 -43.04
N GLU A 430 14.44 1.54 -42.97
CA GLU A 430 15.55 1.26 -42.06
C GLU A 430 16.81 0.75 -42.77
N ILE A 431 17.97 1.30 -42.39
CA ILE A 431 19.29 0.69 -42.66
C ILE A 431 19.89 0.24 -41.33
N LYS A 432 20.31 -1.03 -41.26
CA LYS A 432 20.98 -1.62 -40.09
C LYS A 432 22.29 -2.30 -40.49
N ILE A 433 23.42 -1.81 -39.98
CA ILE A 433 24.75 -2.34 -40.32
C ILE A 433 25.55 -2.67 -39.08
N HIS A 434 26.04 -3.90 -38.97
CA HIS A 434 26.98 -4.32 -37.92
C HIS A 434 28.29 -4.83 -38.53
N SER A 435 29.35 -4.02 -38.37
CA SER A 435 30.70 -4.37 -38.78
C SER A 435 31.55 -4.82 -37.60
N LYS A 436 32.06 -6.05 -37.63
CA LYS A 436 32.87 -6.60 -36.52
C LYS A 436 34.33 -6.18 -36.57
N ARG A 437 34.84 -5.75 -37.74
CA ARG A 437 36.29 -5.52 -37.95
C ARG A 437 36.68 -4.32 -38.83
N THR A 438 35.73 -3.65 -39.48
CA THR A 438 35.99 -2.45 -40.31
C THR A 438 34.93 -1.36 -40.10
N VAL A 439 34.86 -0.36 -40.98
CA VAL A 439 33.82 0.68 -40.98
C VAL A 439 32.46 0.08 -41.34
N ALA A 440 31.36 0.53 -40.72
CA ALA A 440 30.03 0.08 -41.10
C ALA A 440 29.65 0.65 -42.47
N MET A 441 29.73 1.98 -42.62
CA MET A 441 29.40 2.68 -43.86
C MET A 441 30.42 3.78 -44.20
N LEU A 442 30.81 3.85 -45.46
CA LEU A 442 31.79 4.80 -45.98
C LEU A 442 31.27 5.53 -47.22
N MET A 443 31.42 6.86 -47.20
CA MET A 443 31.24 7.72 -48.37
C MET A 443 32.53 8.46 -48.70
N ASN A 444 32.95 8.41 -49.97
CA ASN A 444 34.05 9.21 -50.50
C ASN A 444 33.54 9.99 -51.72
N SER A 445 32.90 11.13 -51.46
CA SER A 445 32.18 11.90 -52.48
C SER A 445 32.32 13.39 -52.23
N SER A 446 33.21 14.09 -52.94
CA SER A 446 33.21 15.56 -52.90
C SER A 446 31.84 16.10 -53.35
N GLY A 447 31.23 16.99 -52.55
CA GLY A 447 29.86 17.47 -52.81
C GLY A 447 28.76 16.44 -52.53
N GLY A 448 29.09 15.30 -51.91
CA GLY A 448 28.13 14.23 -51.62
C GLY A 448 27.16 14.56 -50.49
N VAL A 449 25.96 14.03 -50.57
CA VAL A 449 24.88 14.26 -49.60
C VAL A 449 24.36 12.92 -49.09
N PHE A 450 24.24 12.79 -47.78
CA PHE A 450 23.60 11.65 -47.12
C PHE A 450 22.42 12.16 -46.28
N ASN A 451 21.20 11.86 -46.72
CA ASN A 451 19.94 12.25 -46.09
C ASN A 451 19.28 11.06 -45.39
N VAL A 452 18.79 11.30 -44.17
CA VAL A 452 17.83 10.42 -43.47
C VAL A 452 16.62 11.26 -43.06
N SER A 453 15.44 10.92 -43.60
CA SER A 453 14.22 11.74 -43.56
C SER A 453 12.94 10.89 -43.46
N GLY A 454 11.77 11.52 -43.32
CA GLY A 454 10.47 10.86 -43.27
C GLY A 454 10.29 9.80 -42.18
N GLY A 455 10.80 10.02 -40.97
CA GLY A 455 10.71 9.05 -39.86
C GLY A 455 11.57 7.79 -40.03
N SER A 456 12.60 7.85 -40.89
CA SER A 456 13.46 6.70 -41.20
C SER A 456 14.51 6.43 -40.12
N LYS A 457 15.11 5.25 -40.18
CA LYS A 457 16.09 4.78 -39.18
C LYS A 457 17.43 4.41 -39.79
N LEU A 458 18.51 4.84 -39.15
CA LEU A 458 19.88 4.45 -39.49
C LEU A 458 20.60 3.92 -38.25
N ASN A 459 20.84 2.62 -38.22
CA ASN A 459 21.45 1.91 -37.11
C ASN A 459 22.82 1.36 -37.53
N LEU A 460 23.90 2.02 -37.11
CA LEU A 460 25.27 1.64 -37.44
C LEU A 460 26.06 1.23 -36.21
N GLN A 461 26.66 0.05 -36.27
CA GLN A 461 27.58 -0.45 -35.25
C GLN A 461 28.91 -0.87 -35.89
N SER A 462 30.02 -0.43 -35.28
CA SER A 462 31.32 -1.07 -35.50
C SER A 462 31.94 -1.53 -34.18
N ASP A 463 32.53 -2.71 -34.21
CA ASP A 463 33.26 -3.24 -33.05
C ASP A 463 34.72 -2.76 -33.02
N ASN A 464 35.55 -3.45 -32.25
CA ASN A 464 36.98 -3.15 -32.19
C ASN A 464 37.66 -3.46 -33.53
N ASN A 465 38.06 -2.41 -34.24
CA ASN A 465 38.90 -2.50 -35.42
C ASN A 465 40.31 -1.95 -35.12
N ALA A 466 41.35 -2.61 -35.62
CA ALA A 466 42.75 -2.23 -35.39
C ALA A 466 43.17 -0.96 -36.17
N ASN A 467 42.24 -0.36 -36.91
CA ASN A 467 42.50 0.76 -37.81
C ASN A 467 42.10 2.08 -37.16
N ASN A 468 43.07 2.96 -36.91
CA ASN A 468 42.82 4.29 -36.33
C ASN A 468 41.93 5.20 -37.20
N PHE A 469 41.72 4.85 -38.47
CA PHE A 469 40.79 5.56 -39.35
C PHE A 469 39.42 4.88 -39.47
N GLY A 470 39.23 3.74 -38.79
CA GLY A 470 38.05 2.88 -38.86
C GLY A 470 36.87 3.38 -38.02
N ALA A 471 36.33 4.54 -38.39
CA ALA A 471 35.10 5.04 -37.77
C ALA A 471 33.90 4.12 -38.04
N THR A 472 32.80 4.25 -37.29
CA THR A 472 31.57 3.53 -37.61
C THR A 472 30.94 4.11 -38.88
N LEU A 473 30.81 5.45 -38.94
CA LEU A 473 30.43 6.19 -40.15
C LEU A 473 31.60 7.05 -40.62
N ARG A 474 31.97 6.92 -41.90
CA ARG A 474 33.18 7.56 -42.42
C ARG A 474 32.93 8.33 -43.71
N PHE A 475 33.15 9.64 -43.65
CA PHE A 475 33.30 10.51 -44.81
C PHE A 475 34.80 10.63 -45.12
N ARG A 476 35.24 10.02 -46.22
CA ARG A 476 36.64 9.68 -46.49
C ARG A 476 37.25 10.55 -47.59
N ILE A 477 38.46 11.05 -47.34
CA ILE A 477 39.44 11.72 -48.24
C ILE A 477 38.99 12.90 -49.11
N SER A 478 37.69 13.09 -49.32
CA SER A 478 37.07 14.26 -49.95
C SER A 478 36.54 15.22 -48.87
N GLY A 479 36.24 16.47 -49.20
CA GLY A 479 35.50 17.42 -48.35
C GLY A 479 34.21 17.90 -49.01
N ASN A 480 33.56 18.93 -48.45
CA ASN A 480 32.27 19.46 -48.90
C ASN A 480 31.16 18.38 -48.92
N MET A 481 31.12 17.52 -47.91
CA MET A 481 30.06 16.51 -47.75
C MET A 481 29.06 16.95 -46.69
N THR A 482 27.81 16.56 -46.86
CA THR A 482 26.73 16.87 -45.93
C THR A 482 26.04 15.61 -45.43
N PHE A 483 25.85 15.52 -44.13
CA PHE A 483 25.00 14.53 -43.47
C PHE A 483 23.78 15.23 -42.87
N ASN A 484 22.59 14.90 -43.37
CA ASN A 484 21.32 15.51 -42.97
C ASN A 484 20.43 14.48 -42.26
N VAL A 485 19.86 14.89 -41.14
CA VAL A 485 18.86 14.14 -40.39
C VAL A 485 17.65 15.04 -40.17
N SER A 486 16.49 14.66 -40.70
CA SER A 486 15.29 15.49 -40.66
C SER A 486 14.01 14.68 -40.47
N GLU A 487 12.89 15.39 -40.33
CA GLU A 487 11.52 14.84 -40.36
C GLU A 487 11.33 13.67 -39.38
N ASN A 488 11.70 13.90 -38.11
CA ASN A 488 11.57 12.92 -37.03
C ASN A 488 12.34 11.60 -37.23
N SER A 489 13.36 11.57 -38.08
CA SER A 489 14.19 10.38 -38.31
C SER A 489 15.13 10.09 -37.14
N GLU A 490 15.49 8.82 -36.96
CA GLU A 490 16.30 8.34 -35.82
C GLU A 490 17.61 7.72 -36.29
N ILE A 491 18.73 8.18 -35.71
CA ILE A 491 20.08 7.69 -36.03
C ILE A 491 20.73 7.16 -34.77
N ASN A 492 21.27 5.94 -34.84
CA ASN A 492 22.09 5.36 -33.80
C ASN A 492 23.45 4.95 -34.39
N ILE A 493 24.54 5.56 -33.89
CA ILE A 493 25.91 5.23 -34.30
C ILE A 493 26.69 4.80 -33.08
N THR A 494 27.05 3.52 -33.03
CA THR A 494 27.81 2.94 -31.91
C THR A 494 29.17 2.45 -32.38
N LYS A 495 30.21 2.78 -31.61
CA LYS A 495 31.53 2.16 -31.72
C LYS A 495 31.88 1.48 -30.39
N THR A 496 31.84 0.15 -30.36
CA THR A 496 31.95 -0.63 -29.12
C THR A 496 33.38 -0.83 -28.64
N GLY A 497 34.38 -0.58 -29.50
CA GLY A 497 35.79 -0.66 -29.12
C GLY A 497 36.76 -0.08 -30.15
N GLY A 498 38.04 -0.04 -29.77
CA GLY A 498 39.11 0.57 -30.57
C GLY A 498 39.22 2.08 -30.35
N ALA A 499 40.29 2.69 -30.89
CA ALA A 499 40.61 4.09 -30.59
C ALA A 499 40.13 5.11 -31.64
N ALA A 500 39.62 4.65 -32.77
CA ALA A 500 39.09 5.52 -33.83
C ALA A 500 37.81 6.25 -33.38
N PRO A 501 37.44 7.38 -34.01
CA PRO A 501 36.19 8.09 -33.72
C PRO A 501 34.94 7.29 -34.10
N ALA A 502 33.77 7.60 -33.56
CA ALA A 502 32.51 6.98 -34.04
C ALA A 502 32.08 7.54 -35.40
N VAL A 503 32.17 8.86 -35.58
CA VAL A 503 31.95 9.55 -36.86
C VAL A 503 33.20 10.30 -37.28
N ARG A 504 33.64 10.12 -38.52
CA ARG A 504 34.81 10.81 -39.07
C ARG A 504 34.47 11.58 -40.33
N MET A 505 34.71 12.89 -40.30
CA MET A 505 34.50 13.81 -41.41
C MET A 505 35.85 14.36 -41.91
N TYR A 506 36.37 13.76 -42.98
CA TYR A 506 37.64 14.19 -43.59
C TYR A 506 37.45 15.39 -44.51
N GLY A 507 38.43 16.29 -44.61
CA GLY A 507 38.43 17.41 -45.57
C GLY A 507 37.70 18.65 -45.05
N THR A 508 37.73 19.74 -45.83
CA THR A 508 37.10 21.02 -45.46
C THR A 508 35.61 21.04 -45.76
N ASP A 509 34.89 21.99 -45.16
CA ASP A 509 33.48 22.32 -45.51
C ASP A 509 32.48 21.17 -45.30
N ASN A 510 32.77 20.23 -44.41
CA ASN A 510 31.81 19.18 -44.08
C ASN A 510 30.76 19.66 -43.11
N LYS A 511 29.53 19.20 -43.31
CA LYS A 511 28.36 19.58 -42.53
C LYS A 511 27.68 18.37 -41.90
N PHE A 512 27.36 18.49 -40.61
CA PHE A 512 26.47 17.60 -39.89
C PHE A 512 25.26 18.41 -39.47
N ILE A 513 24.11 18.17 -40.10
CA ILE A 513 22.88 18.94 -39.90
C ILE A 513 21.80 18.02 -39.34
N VAL A 514 21.20 18.42 -38.23
CA VAL A 514 20.04 17.76 -37.62
C VAL A 514 18.95 18.80 -37.45
N ASN A 515 17.80 18.58 -38.09
CA ASN A 515 16.68 19.50 -38.04
C ASN A 515 15.32 18.80 -38.02
N SER A 516 14.25 19.60 -37.96
CA SER A 516 12.86 19.13 -38.15
C SER A 516 12.49 17.88 -37.33
N GLY A 517 12.90 17.83 -36.06
CA GLY A 517 12.59 16.71 -35.15
C GLY A 517 13.55 15.52 -35.23
N GLY A 518 14.60 15.58 -36.05
CA GLY A 518 15.58 14.50 -36.19
C GLY A 518 16.30 14.18 -34.88
N LYS A 519 16.51 12.90 -34.59
CA LYS A 519 17.14 12.40 -33.37
C LYS A 519 18.40 11.61 -33.67
N VAL A 520 19.51 11.97 -33.05
CA VAL A 520 20.82 11.35 -33.29
C VAL A 520 21.46 10.96 -31.97
N ALA A 521 21.77 9.67 -31.82
CA ALA A 521 22.58 9.15 -30.73
C ALA A 521 23.91 8.60 -31.28
N ILE A 522 25.02 9.14 -30.78
CA ILE A 522 26.38 8.69 -31.12
C ILE A 522 27.05 8.27 -29.82
N ARG A 523 27.54 7.03 -29.76
CA ARG A 523 28.34 6.55 -28.63
C ARG A 523 29.66 5.93 -29.10
N ASN A 524 30.77 6.44 -28.58
CA ASN A 524 32.09 5.84 -28.72
C ASN A 524 32.57 5.35 -27.35
N TYR A 525 32.60 4.04 -27.16
CA TYR A 525 33.15 3.43 -25.95
C TYR A 525 34.68 3.60 -25.86
N GLY A 526 35.35 3.75 -27.00
CA GLY A 526 36.80 3.89 -27.09
C GLY A 526 37.55 2.61 -26.70
N ASN A 527 38.86 2.76 -26.46
CA ASN A 527 39.75 1.66 -26.07
C ASN A 527 39.90 1.46 -24.55
N GLY A 528 39.05 2.08 -23.74
CA GLY A 528 39.12 2.05 -22.27
C GLY A 528 40.21 2.94 -21.64
N THR A 529 40.95 3.72 -22.44
CA THR A 529 41.94 4.68 -21.95
C THR A 529 41.59 6.10 -22.40
N PRO A 530 41.33 7.04 -21.48
CA PRO A 530 41.04 8.43 -21.83
C PRO A 530 42.07 9.07 -22.79
N ASN A 531 41.59 9.88 -23.72
CA ASN A 531 42.39 10.62 -24.70
C ASN A 531 41.91 12.08 -24.82
N ASN A 532 42.78 12.99 -25.25
CA ASN A 532 42.46 14.41 -25.44
C ASN A 532 41.91 14.72 -26.84
N GLY A 533 41.92 13.76 -27.77
CA GLY A 533 41.62 14.02 -29.18
C GLY A 533 42.75 14.73 -29.92
N GLY A 534 42.42 15.37 -31.03
CA GLY A 534 43.32 16.02 -31.99
C GLY A 534 44.07 15.05 -32.91
N VAL A 535 43.84 13.74 -32.79
CA VAL A 535 44.56 12.67 -33.50
C VAL A 535 43.58 11.62 -34.02
N ASP A 536 44.02 10.76 -34.93
CA ASP A 536 43.13 9.75 -35.53
C ASP A 536 42.64 8.69 -34.52
N ALA A 537 43.48 8.36 -33.54
CA ALA A 537 43.19 7.42 -32.45
C ALA A 537 42.83 8.16 -31.15
N GLY A 538 41.81 9.01 -31.20
CA GLY A 538 41.46 9.93 -30.12
C GLY A 538 40.22 9.57 -29.31
N ASN A 539 39.59 8.40 -29.54
CA ASN A 539 38.32 7.98 -28.90
C ASN A 539 37.16 8.98 -29.06
N GLN A 540 37.13 9.74 -30.16
CA GLN A 540 36.17 10.84 -30.29
C GLN A 540 34.77 10.39 -30.65
N GLY A 541 33.75 11.16 -30.25
CA GLY A 541 32.41 11.00 -30.80
C GLY A 541 32.40 11.35 -32.29
N ILE A 542 32.56 12.64 -32.59
CA ILE A 542 32.65 13.19 -33.94
C ILE A 542 34.03 13.84 -34.13
N TYR A 543 34.70 13.50 -35.23
CA TYR A 543 36.00 14.07 -35.58
C TYR A 543 36.02 14.72 -36.97
N TYR A 544 36.24 16.04 -37.00
CA TYR A 544 36.53 16.81 -38.20
C TYR A 544 38.05 16.93 -38.39
N THR A 545 38.55 16.51 -39.55
CA THR A 545 40.00 16.45 -39.77
C THR A 545 40.61 17.72 -40.37
N ASP A 546 39.79 18.64 -40.87
CA ASP A 546 40.19 19.89 -41.52
C ASP A 546 39.29 21.07 -41.11
N ASN A 547 39.53 22.26 -41.68
CA ASN A 547 38.85 23.51 -41.37
C ASN A 547 37.43 23.61 -41.95
N ARG A 548 36.64 24.53 -41.37
CA ARG A 548 35.25 24.82 -41.73
C ARG A 548 34.34 23.59 -41.56
N GLY A 549 34.54 22.84 -40.47
CA GLY A 549 33.57 21.85 -40.03
C GLY A 549 32.34 22.54 -39.43
N ASP A 550 31.15 22.12 -39.82
CA ASP A 550 29.90 22.77 -39.43
C ASP A 550 28.96 21.74 -38.78
N PHE A 551 28.67 21.93 -37.50
CA PHE A 551 27.68 21.15 -36.77
C PHE A 551 26.47 22.04 -36.49
N GLU A 552 25.33 21.69 -37.07
CA GLU A 552 24.09 22.43 -36.94
C GLU A 552 22.98 21.54 -36.38
N LEU A 553 22.44 21.94 -35.24
CA LEU A 553 21.26 21.36 -34.63
C LEU A 553 20.19 22.45 -34.52
N THR A 554 19.13 22.36 -35.31
CA THR A 554 18.06 23.36 -35.40
C THR A 554 16.68 22.69 -35.45
N GLY A 555 15.59 23.47 -35.37
CA GLY A 555 14.23 22.95 -35.42
C GLY A 555 13.77 22.31 -34.11
N LYS A 556 12.57 22.70 -33.67
CA LYS A 556 11.95 22.22 -32.43
C LYS A 556 11.87 20.68 -32.42
N GLY A 557 12.25 20.07 -31.29
CA GLY A 557 12.20 18.62 -31.09
C GLY A 557 13.39 17.85 -31.67
N SER A 558 14.30 18.50 -32.40
CA SER A 558 15.54 17.86 -32.86
C SER A 558 16.47 17.60 -31.67
N GLU A 559 17.13 16.45 -31.68
CA GLU A 559 17.95 15.98 -30.56
C GLU A 559 19.27 15.38 -31.06
N VAL A 560 20.38 15.75 -30.41
CA VAL A 560 21.69 15.11 -30.61
C VAL A 560 22.30 14.76 -29.25
N LYS A 561 22.68 13.50 -29.09
CA LYS A 561 23.45 12.98 -27.95
C LYS A 561 24.77 12.41 -28.47
N VAL A 562 25.89 13.00 -28.05
CA VAL A 562 27.25 12.51 -28.38
C VAL A 562 27.96 12.11 -27.09
N LEU A 563 28.15 10.80 -26.91
CA LEU A 563 28.78 10.21 -25.74
C LEU A 563 30.13 9.60 -26.14
N ALA A 564 31.23 10.16 -25.63
CA ALA A 564 32.58 9.69 -25.87
C ALA A 564 33.24 9.24 -24.55
N ASP A 565 33.01 7.98 -24.15
CA ASP A 565 33.34 7.43 -22.82
C ASP A 565 34.83 7.54 -22.45
N ASN A 566 35.73 7.71 -23.45
CA ASN A 566 37.18 7.81 -23.29
C ASN A 566 37.84 8.89 -24.16
N GLY A 567 37.08 9.90 -24.62
CA GLY A 567 37.61 10.97 -25.48
C GLY A 567 36.73 12.23 -25.50
N PRO A 568 37.03 13.20 -26.38
CA PRO A 568 36.17 14.35 -26.59
C PRO A 568 34.91 14.00 -27.39
N ALA A 569 33.81 14.68 -27.10
CA ALA A 569 32.53 14.51 -27.81
C ALA A 569 32.62 15.02 -29.25
N ILE A 570 33.05 16.28 -29.44
CA ILE A 570 33.27 16.89 -30.75
C ILE A 570 34.70 17.42 -30.83
N ASP A 571 35.43 16.93 -31.83
CA ASP A 571 36.85 17.22 -32.02
C ASP A 571 37.09 17.79 -33.42
N MET A 572 37.63 19.01 -33.44
CA MET A 572 38.18 19.69 -34.60
C MET A 572 39.67 19.98 -34.39
N GLY A 573 40.32 19.50 -33.33
CA GLY A 573 41.73 19.74 -33.01
C GLY A 573 42.11 21.22 -33.11
N THR A 574 43.08 21.56 -33.97
CA THR A 574 43.51 22.95 -34.20
C THR A 574 42.76 23.66 -35.34
N ARG A 575 41.72 23.05 -35.91
CA ARG A 575 41.01 23.54 -37.11
C ARG A 575 39.80 24.38 -36.74
N THR A 576 39.33 25.19 -37.69
CA THR A 576 38.18 26.08 -37.50
C THR A 576 36.85 25.40 -37.76
N GLY A 577 35.77 25.89 -37.14
CA GLY A 577 34.42 25.39 -37.40
C GLY A 577 33.32 26.12 -36.64
N SER A 578 32.10 25.62 -36.76
CA SER A 578 30.89 26.12 -36.12
C SER A 578 30.13 25.00 -35.41
N ILE A 579 29.53 25.34 -34.27
CA ILE A 579 28.64 24.46 -33.51
C ILE A 579 27.41 25.29 -33.12
N THR A 580 26.24 24.89 -33.59
CA THR A 580 24.97 25.60 -33.36
C THR A 580 23.94 24.67 -32.72
N ALA A 581 23.32 25.12 -31.63
CA ALA A 581 22.11 24.55 -31.06
C ALA A 581 21.00 25.62 -31.02
N GLY A 582 20.00 25.46 -31.88
CA GLY A 582 18.91 26.42 -32.09
C GLY A 582 17.67 26.15 -31.24
N GLU A 583 16.61 26.91 -31.54
CA GLU A 583 15.41 26.96 -30.71
C GLU A 583 14.71 25.60 -30.55
N GLY A 584 14.38 25.25 -29.31
CA GLY A 584 13.62 24.05 -28.99
C GLY A 584 14.37 22.73 -29.22
N THR A 585 15.70 22.77 -29.39
CA THR A 585 16.55 21.58 -29.60
C THR A 585 17.07 20.99 -28.30
N VAL A 586 17.50 19.72 -28.35
CA VAL A 586 18.15 19.01 -27.23
C VAL A 586 19.57 18.62 -27.62
N PHE A 587 20.59 19.17 -26.96
CA PHE A 587 22.00 18.90 -27.27
C PHE A 587 22.80 18.38 -26.08
N VAL A 588 23.12 17.10 -26.07
CA VAL A 588 23.99 16.49 -25.05
C VAL A 588 25.34 16.14 -25.65
N ALA A 589 26.40 16.66 -25.05
CA ALA A 589 27.78 16.32 -25.39
C ALA A 589 28.50 15.90 -24.11
N GLN A 590 28.91 14.63 -24.05
CA GLN A 590 29.58 14.04 -22.90
C GLN A 590 30.88 13.40 -23.34
N GLY A 591 31.96 13.66 -22.59
CA GLY A 591 33.26 13.09 -22.86
C GLY A 591 34.08 12.83 -21.61
N ASN A 592 35.21 12.15 -21.78
CA ASN A 592 36.15 11.83 -20.70
C ASN A 592 37.57 11.99 -21.21
N THR A 593 38.14 13.19 -21.00
CA THR A 593 39.47 13.53 -21.52
C THR A 593 40.58 13.09 -20.57
N ARG A 594 41.80 12.89 -21.09
CA ARG A 594 42.95 12.46 -20.28
C ARG A 594 43.47 13.58 -19.39
N ALA A 595 43.68 14.76 -19.96
CA ALA A 595 44.24 15.92 -19.25
C ALA A 595 43.13 16.80 -18.67
N ALA A 596 43.39 17.37 -17.49
CA ALA A 596 42.45 18.30 -16.83
C ALA A 596 42.19 19.56 -17.67
N THR A 597 43.14 19.93 -18.53
CA THR A 597 43.07 21.12 -19.39
C THR A 597 42.54 20.83 -20.79
N SER A 598 42.00 19.64 -21.05
CA SER A 598 41.46 19.26 -22.37
C SER A 598 39.94 19.18 -22.33
N GLY A 599 39.31 19.74 -23.36
CA GLY A 599 37.87 19.93 -23.49
C GLY A 599 37.16 18.79 -24.22
N ILE A 600 35.87 18.63 -23.95
CA ILE A 600 35.00 17.74 -24.73
C ILE A 600 34.65 18.34 -26.10
N PHE A 601 34.71 19.66 -26.19
CA PHE A 601 34.79 20.42 -27.43
C PHE A 601 36.25 20.84 -27.61
N ASN A 602 37.01 20.04 -28.36
CA ASN A 602 38.41 20.31 -28.69
C ASN A 602 38.46 20.95 -30.08
N THR A 603 38.61 22.27 -30.18
CA THR A 603 38.55 22.98 -31.46
C THR A 603 39.59 24.10 -31.59
N GLY A 604 39.86 24.53 -32.83
CA GLY A 604 40.72 25.67 -33.12
C GLY A 604 40.02 26.99 -32.83
N VAL A 605 39.93 27.85 -33.84
CA VAL A 605 39.11 29.07 -33.78
C VAL A 605 37.70 28.72 -34.24
N SER A 606 36.73 28.75 -33.34
CA SER A 606 35.37 28.29 -33.64
C SER A 606 34.30 29.25 -33.14
N THR A 607 33.15 29.21 -33.79
CA THR A 607 31.94 29.91 -33.35
C THR A 607 30.97 28.91 -32.73
N ILE A 608 30.58 29.14 -31.48
CA ILE A 608 29.61 28.32 -30.78
C ILE A 608 28.37 29.18 -30.53
N SER A 609 27.19 28.69 -30.89
CA SER A 609 25.93 29.39 -30.73
C SER A 609 24.92 28.51 -30.03
N VAL A 610 24.26 29.06 -29.01
CA VAL A 610 23.15 28.43 -28.30
C VAL A 610 22.00 29.44 -28.27
N ASP A 611 20.94 29.17 -29.03
CA ASP A 611 19.81 30.09 -29.18
C ASP A 611 18.52 29.38 -28.76
N LYS A 612 18.09 29.62 -27.52
CA LYS A 612 16.89 29.07 -26.90
C LYS A 612 16.69 27.55 -27.08
N PRO A 613 17.71 26.70 -26.91
CA PRO A 613 17.48 25.26 -26.96
C PRO A 613 16.50 24.87 -25.86
N LEU A 614 15.74 23.80 -26.06
CA LEU A 614 14.95 23.21 -24.97
C LEU A 614 15.89 22.72 -23.85
N PHE A 615 17.00 22.09 -24.23
CA PHE A 615 18.00 21.60 -23.28
C PHE A 615 19.38 21.47 -23.93
N TYR A 616 20.43 21.79 -23.19
CA TYR A 616 21.78 21.35 -23.52
C TYR A 616 22.54 20.91 -22.27
N ASP A 617 23.43 19.94 -22.42
CA ASP A 617 24.32 19.48 -21.36
C ASP A 617 25.68 19.11 -21.90
N PHE A 618 26.69 19.87 -21.46
CA PHE A 618 28.07 19.74 -21.88
C PHE A 618 28.90 19.31 -20.69
N ARG A 619 29.33 18.05 -20.68
CA ARG A 619 29.89 17.39 -19.49
C ARG A 619 31.20 16.65 -19.78
N ASN A 620 32.21 16.92 -18.95
CA ASN A 620 33.45 16.16 -18.94
C ASN A 620 33.56 15.30 -17.67
N ASP A 621 33.43 13.99 -17.82
CA ASP A 621 33.44 12.99 -16.74
C ASP A 621 34.84 12.57 -16.28
N ARG A 622 35.87 13.29 -16.72
CA ARG A 622 37.23 13.07 -16.24
C ARG A 622 37.25 13.06 -14.70
N THR A 623 37.83 12.01 -14.12
CA THR A 623 38.05 11.93 -12.67
C THR A 623 38.91 13.10 -12.18
N GLY A 624 38.42 13.83 -11.18
CA GLY A 624 39.03 15.07 -10.69
C GLY A 624 38.73 16.32 -11.55
N GLY A 625 37.83 16.19 -12.53
CA GLY A 625 37.34 17.24 -13.42
C GLY A 625 38.24 17.52 -14.62
N GLY A 626 37.62 17.89 -15.74
CA GLY A 626 38.26 18.36 -16.97
C GLY A 626 37.50 19.53 -17.59
N TYR A 627 38.08 20.23 -18.56
CA TYR A 627 37.41 21.37 -19.20
C TYR A 627 36.20 20.92 -20.03
N VAL A 628 35.19 21.78 -20.15
CA VAL A 628 34.14 21.61 -21.16
C VAL A 628 34.67 22.01 -22.55
N PHE A 629 35.34 23.16 -22.63
CA PHE A 629 35.86 23.73 -23.87
C PHE A 629 37.40 23.78 -23.86
N ASP A 630 38.00 23.39 -24.98
CA ASP A 630 39.41 23.60 -25.34
C ASP A 630 39.45 24.29 -26.70
N VAL A 631 39.42 25.63 -26.68
CA VAL A 631 39.25 26.50 -27.86
C VAL A 631 40.26 27.64 -27.88
N ARG A 632 40.60 28.13 -29.09
CA ARG A 632 41.60 29.21 -29.29
C ARG A 632 41.05 30.59 -28.95
N ALA A 633 41.95 31.56 -28.75
CA ALA A 633 41.64 32.92 -28.28
C ALA A 633 40.60 33.71 -29.12
N ASN A 634 40.55 33.47 -30.42
CA ASN A 634 39.64 34.18 -31.32
C ASN A 634 38.27 33.50 -31.45
N SER A 635 37.99 32.47 -30.65
CA SER A 635 36.70 31.78 -30.65
C SER A 635 35.64 32.64 -29.99
N THR A 636 34.38 32.45 -30.40
CA THR A 636 33.22 33.14 -29.81
C THR A 636 32.17 32.15 -29.34
N PHE A 637 31.54 32.43 -28.21
CA PHE A 637 30.33 31.73 -27.76
C PHE A 637 29.23 32.76 -27.58
N THR A 638 28.21 32.71 -28.43
CA THR A 638 26.97 33.48 -28.31
C THR A 638 25.88 32.61 -27.70
N SER A 639 25.23 33.13 -26.65
CA SER A 639 24.01 32.54 -26.09
C SER A 639 22.92 33.59 -26.03
N THR A 640 21.71 33.24 -26.46
CA THR A 640 20.55 34.13 -26.48
C THR A 640 19.36 33.45 -25.81
N GLN A 641 18.72 34.16 -24.87
CA GLN A 641 17.54 33.74 -24.10
C GLN A 641 17.61 32.27 -23.65
N SER A 642 18.75 31.88 -23.08
CA SER A 642 19.03 30.51 -22.67
C SER A 642 19.44 30.46 -21.21
N ASP A 643 19.05 29.39 -20.52
CA ASP A 643 19.55 29.10 -19.18
C ASP A 643 21.03 28.69 -19.24
N LEU A 644 21.76 28.97 -18.16
CA LEU A 644 23.12 28.46 -17.93
C LEU A 644 23.29 28.07 -16.47
N SER A 645 23.66 26.82 -16.23
CA SER A 645 24.03 26.21 -14.96
C SER A 645 25.43 25.62 -15.09
N VAL A 646 26.28 25.82 -14.07
CA VAL A 646 27.69 25.43 -14.12
C VAL A 646 28.14 24.69 -12.87
N TRP A 647 29.00 23.68 -13.04
CA TRP A 647 29.62 22.91 -11.96
C TRP A 647 31.14 23.03 -12.06
N ASN A 648 31.80 23.34 -10.95
CA ASN A 648 33.25 23.53 -10.96
C ASN A 648 33.98 22.21 -11.17
N ILE A 649 35.21 22.31 -11.66
CA ILE A 649 36.15 21.18 -11.66
C ILE A 649 36.27 20.62 -10.23
N GLY A 650 35.97 19.33 -10.08
CA GLY A 650 36.03 18.61 -8.81
C GLY A 650 34.71 18.54 -8.03
N ASP A 651 33.67 19.26 -8.47
CA ASP A 651 32.33 19.16 -7.87
C ASP A 651 31.65 17.83 -8.23
N ASN A 652 30.62 17.46 -7.44
CA ASN A 652 29.70 16.40 -7.84
C ASN A 652 28.84 16.89 -9.02
N LEU A 653 29.14 16.40 -10.23
CA LEU A 653 28.47 16.84 -11.45
C LEU A 653 26.98 16.47 -11.50
N ASP A 654 26.51 15.57 -10.63
CA ASP A 654 25.11 15.13 -10.56
C ASP A 654 24.29 15.86 -9.46
N GLY A 655 24.92 16.72 -8.65
CA GLY A 655 24.25 17.53 -7.63
C GLY A 655 23.80 18.91 -8.13
N ASP A 656 23.39 19.80 -7.21
CA ASP A 656 23.06 21.20 -7.51
C ASP A 656 24.22 21.93 -8.20
N PRO A 657 23.96 22.82 -9.18
CA PRO A 657 24.99 23.62 -9.82
C PRO A 657 25.61 24.62 -8.85
N ALA A 658 26.88 24.93 -9.04
CA ALA A 658 27.56 25.96 -8.27
C ALA A 658 26.95 27.35 -8.52
N LYS A 659 26.49 27.60 -9.75
CA LYS A 659 25.75 28.79 -10.18
C LYS A 659 24.77 28.44 -11.29
N ASN A 660 23.65 29.16 -11.31
CA ASN A 660 22.69 29.13 -12.40
C ASN A 660 22.20 30.56 -12.73
N TRP A 661 21.84 30.77 -13.98
CA TRP A 661 21.24 32.00 -14.50
C TRP A 661 20.16 31.62 -15.51
N SER A 662 18.97 32.20 -15.37
CA SER A 662 17.84 31.91 -16.26
C SER A 662 17.69 32.96 -17.36
N LEU A 663 17.34 32.49 -18.56
CA LEU A 663 16.89 33.25 -19.74
C LEU A 663 17.62 34.58 -19.94
N PHE A 664 18.91 34.52 -20.23
CA PHE A 664 19.73 35.72 -20.43
C PHE A 664 20.63 35.60 -21.66
N ASP A 665 21.20 36.74 -22.06
CA ASP A 665 22.04 36.85 -23.24
C ASP A 665 23.49 37.07 -22.82
N TYR A 666 24.42 36.41 -23.51
CA TYR A 666 25.84 36.65 -23.34
C TYR A 666 26.64 36.38 -24.62
N VAL A 667 27.75 37.09 -24.76
CA VAL A 667 28.78 36.82 -25.78
C VAL A 667 30.11 36.68 -25.07
N LEU A 668 30.78 35.55 -25.26
CA LEU A 668 32.10 35.26 -24.72
C LEU A 668 33.14 35.14 -25.83
N SER A 669 34.39 35.42 -25.50
CA SER A 669 35.55 35.12 -26.34
C SER A 669 36.80 34.84 -25.50
N GLY A 670 37.96 34.79 -26.15
CA GLY A 670 39.21 34.39 -25.49
C GLY A 670 39.35 32.87 -25.44
N ALA A 671 40.55 32.40 -25.06
CA ALA A 671 40.82 30.97 -25.00
C ALA A 671 39.94 30.37 -23.91
N ASN A 672 39.19 29.31 -24.22
CA ASN A 672 38.23 28.69 -23.30
C ASN A 672 37.20 29.69 -22.74
N PHE A 673 36.83 30.70 -23.54
CA PHE A 673 35.78 31.68 -23.22
C PHE A 673 36.00 32.41 -21.88
N VAL A 674 37.25 32.80 -21.61
CA VAL A 674 37.68 33.55 -20.41
C VAL A 674 37.27 35.03 -20.41
N THR A 675 36.81 35.56 -21.55
CA THR A 675 36.43 36.97 -21.70
C THR A 675 34.94 37.09 -21.94
N ILE A 676 34.26 37.91 -21.14
CA ILE A 676 32.87 38.29 -21.36
C ILE A 676 32.86 39.57 -22.20
N ASN A 677 32.37 39.49 -23.45
CA ASN A 677 32.27 40.65 -24.34
C ASN A 677 31.02 41.48 -24.04
N SER A 678 29.88 40.81 -23.81
CA SER A 678 28.61 41.46 -23.45
C SER A 678 27.71 40.50 -22.70
N THR A 679 26.83 41.06 -21.87
CA THR A 679 25.69 40.35 -21.26
C THR A 679 24.62 41.36 -20.88
N ASN A 680 23.35 40.94 -20.89
CA ASN A 680 22.23 41.76 -20.43
C ASN A 680 22.03 41.73 -18.89
N VAL A 681 22.77 40.91 -18.15
CA VAL A 681 22.73 40.82 -16.67
C VAL A 681 24.12 40.98 -16.02
N PRO A 682 24.84 42.08 -16.30
CA PRO A 682 26.23 42.26 -15.84
C PRO A 682 26.39 42.27 -14.32
N THR A 683 25.36 42.70 -13.58
CA THR A 683 25.33 42.75 -12.12
C THR A 683 25.06 41.39 -11.46
N GLU A 684 24.89 40.32 -12.24
CA GLU A 684 24.75 38.94 -11.75
C GLU A 684 25.88 38.06 -12.31
N PHE A 685 26.10 38.15 -13.63
CA PHE A 685 27.02 37.28 -14.35
C PHE A 685 28.51 37.67 -14.20
N ASN A 686 28.80 38.95 -13.91
CA ASN A 686 30.16 39.51 -13.85
C ASN A 686 30.44 40.34 -12.58
N THR A 687 30.22 39.75 -11.41
CA THR A 687 30.26 40.49 -10.12
C THR A 687 31.52 40.28 -9.28
N SER A 688 32.19 39.13 -9.40
CA SER A 688 33.36 38.79 -8.57
C SER A 688 34.05 37.50 -9.04
N ALA A 689 35.10 37.06 -8.32
CA ALA A 689 35.72 35.74 -8.49
C ALA A 689 34.76 34.55 -8.27
N ASN A 690 33.58 34.80 -7.70
CA ASN A 690 32.53 33.80 -7.45
C ASN A 690 31.37 33.88 -8.48
N SER A 691 31.53 34.65 -9.57
CA SER A 691 30.64 34.66 -10.76
C SER A 691 31.27 33.83 -11.90
N TYR A 692 30.73 33.86 -13.13
CA TYR A 692 31.42 33.24 -14.28
C TYR A 692 32.87 33.76 -14.40
N GLY A 693 33.08 35.02 -14.00
CA GLY A 693 34.37 35.54 -13.57
C GLY A 693 35.44 35.63 -14.66
N SER A 694 36.67 35.95 -14.26
CA SER A 694 37.81 36.13 -15.17
C SER A 694 38.48 34.83 -15.64
N LYS A 695 38.04 33.68 -15.11
CA LYS A 695 38.54 32.35 -15.48
C LYS A 695 37.67 31.66 -16.56
N GLY A 696 36.46 32.17 -16.83
CA GLY A 696 35.52 31.63 -17.81
C GLY A 696 35.30 30.12 -17.75
N ALA A 697 35.09 29.49 -18.91
CA ALA A 697 34.71 28.08 -18.99
C ALA A 697 35.78 27.12 -18.46
N SER A 698 37.04 27.57 -18.32
CA SER A 698 38.14 26.76 -17.77
C SER A 698 38.00 26.42 -16.29
N SER A 699 36.98 26.97 -15.60
CA SER A 699 36.69 26.61 -14.20
C SER A 699 35.71 25.44 -14.06
N TYR A 700 35.07 25.00 -15.15
CA TYR A 700 33.91 24.14 -15.10
C TYR A 700 34.13 22.80 -15.82
N SER A 701 33.57 21.74 -15.24
CA SER A 701 33.50 20.41 -15.87
C SER A 701 32.12 20.07 -16.41
N ARG A 702 31.11 20.87 -16.07
CA ARG A 702 29.77 20.78 -16.66
C ARG A 702 29.19 22.16 -16.88
N MET A 703 28.61 22.37 -18.06
CA MET A 703 27.81 23.54 -18.42
C MET A 703 26.51 23.03 -19.04
N SER A 704 25.37 23.40 -18.47
CA SER A 704 24.06 22.94 -18.94
C SER A 704 23.08 24.10 -18.97
N GLY A 705 22.13 24.08 -19.89
CA GLY A 705 20.98 24.97 -19.87
C GLY A 705 19.72 24.19 -20.15
N ASN A 706 18.64 24.61 -19.51
CA ASN A 706 17.35 23.95 -19.61
C ASN A 706 16.28 25.03 -19.73
N ASN A 707 15.55 25.07 -20.84
CA ASN A 707 14.48 26.03 -21.06
C ASN A 707 13.08 25.38 -20.93
N ALA A 708 12.96 24.15 -20.44
CA ALA A 708 11.66 23.52 -20.20
C ALA A 708 10.86 24.29 -19.14
N ALA A 709 9.54 24.26 -19.10
CA ALA A 709 8.79 24.80 -17.95
C ALA A 709 8.86 23.83 -16.75
N PRO A 710 8.72 24.29 -15.49
CA PRO A 710 8.55 23.36 -14.38
C PRO A 710 7.16 22.71 -14.42
N ILE A 711 7.07 21.49 -13.92
CA ILE A 711 5.82 20.73 -13.82
C ILE A 711 5.53 20.52 -12.34
N VAL A 712 4.35 20.94 -11.89
CA VAL A 712 3.88 20.68 -10.53
C VAL A 712 3.08 19.39 -10.58
N ASP A 713 3.70 18.29 -10.18
CA ASP A 713 3.15 16.95 -10.32
C ASP A 713 2.53 16.39 -9.04
N GLU A 714 2.77 17.04 -7.90
CA GLU A 714 2.21 16.60 -6.62
C GLU A 714 1.70 17.78 -5.79
N LEU A 715 0.52 17.57 -5.19
CA LEU A 715 -0.01 18.37 -4.10
C LEU A 715 -0.47 17.38 -3.02
N ARG A 716 0.13 17.46 -1.82
CA ARG A 716 -0.21 16.59 -0.70
C ARG A 716 -1.60 16.92 -0.19
N MET A 717 -2.34 15.92 0.27
CA MET A 717 -3.67 16.13 0.84
C MET A 717 -3.51 16.84 2.20
N PRO A 718 -3.93 18.11 2.33
CA PRO A 718 -3.84 18.80 3.60
C PRO A 718 -4.92 18.27 4.57
N THR A 719 -4.66 18.39 5.86
CA THR A 719 -5.58 17.98 6.92
C THR A 719 -5.76 19.10 7.94
N ASN A 720 -6.80 19.02 8.75
CA ASN A 720 -6.97 19.95 9.87
C ASN A 720 -5.96 19.77 11.03
N ALA A 721 -5.00 18.87 10.89
CA ALA A 721 -3.81 18.76 11.73
C ALA A 721 -2.57 19.48 11.15
N ASP A 722 -2.67 20.09 9.96
CA ASP A 722 -1.56 20.75 9.27
C ASP A 722 -1.61 22.28 9.37
N LYS A 723 -0.46 22.92 9.57
CA LYS A 723 -0.28 24.38 9.47
C LYS A 723 0.42 24.80 8.18
N SER A 724 0.77 23.83 7.33
CA SER A 724 1.48 24.04 6.08
C SER A 724 0.89 23.19 4.96
N ILE A 725 0.99 23.70 3.73
CA ILE A 725 0.65 22.98 2.50
C ILE A 725 1.95 22.56 1.81
N PHE A 726 1.97 21.34 1.28
CA PHE A 726 3.14 20.75 0.66
C PHE A 726 2.82 20.21 -0.73
N GLY A 727 3.82 20.21 -1.61
CA GLY A 727 3.76 19.56 -2.90
C GLY A 727 5.14 19.45 -3.53
N HIS A 728 5.18 19.01 -4.79
CA HIS A 728 6.42 18.70 -5.50
C HIS A 728 6.44 19.34 -6.89
N VAL A 729 7.65 19.68 -7.34
CA VAL A 729 7.92 20.24 -8.66
C VAL A 729 9.08 19.49 -9.30
N LYS A 730 8.87 19.02 -10.53
CA LYS A 730 9.90 18.48 -11.41
C LYS A 730 10.19 19.41 -12.58
N VAL A 731 11.37 19.28 -13.17
CA VAL A 731 11.81 20.03 -14.34
C VAL A 731 12.24 19.02 -15.41
N PRO A 732 11.55 18.95 -16.58
CA PRO A 732 11.93 18.09 -17.69
C PRO A 732 13.39 18.30 -18.12
N ILE A 733 14.09 17.23 -18.48
CA ILE A 733 15.46 17.31 -19.02
C ILE A 733 15.40 16.93 -20.50
N GLY A 734 15.34 17.94 -21.37
CA GLY A 734 15.12 17.70 -22.80
C GLY A 734 13.80 16.96 -23.05
N THR A 735 13.88 15.74 -23.59
CA THR A 735 12.74 14.88 -23.93
C THR A 735 12.51 13.73 -22.94
N THR A 736 13.31 13.62 -21.87
CA THR A 736 13.21 12.52 -20.88
C THR A 736 12.40 12.90 -19.64
N ASP A 737 12.14 11.91 -18.77
CA ASP A 737 11.62 12.16 -17.43
C ASP A 737 12.47 13.21 -16.71
N GLY A 738 11.79 14.17 -16.08
CA GLY A 738 12.42 15.33 -15.45
C GLY A 738 13.20 15.00 -14.18
N ARG A 739 13.94 15.99 -13.69
CA ARG A 739 14.58 15.96 -12.36
C ARG A 739 13.77 16.76 -11.36
N ASP A 740 13.98 16.49 -10.07
CA ASP A 740 13.48 17.35 -9.01
C ASP A 740 14.03 18.77 -9.17
N SER A 741 13.18 19.76 -8.85
CA SER A 741 13.62 21.15 -8.87
C SER A 741 14.62 21.42 -7.74
N TRP A 742 15.65 22.20 -8.04
CA TRP A 742 16.65 22.64 -7.07
C TRP A 742 16.04 23.65 -6.06
N THR A 743 16.84 24.01 -5.06
CA THR A 743 16.44 25.05 -4.10
C THR A 743 16.32 26.41 -4.81
N ASP A 744 15.23 27.13 -4.58
CA ASP A 744 14.92 28.45 -5.15
C ASP A 744 14.90 28.50 -6.69
N GLU A 745 14.78 27.35 -7.35
CA GLU A 745 14.72 27.26 -8.80
C GLU A 745 13.30 27.55 -9.32
N SER A 746 12.31 26.86 -8.75
CA SER A 746 10.91 27.01 -9.14
C SER A 746 10.07 27.61 -8.01
N TYR A 747 9.01 28.30 -8.40
CA TYR A 747 8.08 28.97 -7.51
C TYR A 747 6.67 28.54 -7.88
N VAL A 748 5.86 28.24 -6.86
CA VAL A 748 4.49 27.74 -7.02
C VAL A 748 3.53 28.67 -6.30
N VAL A 749 2.42 29.00 -6.94
CA VAL A 749 1.27 29.69 -6.35
C VAL A 749 0.16 28.68 -6.09
N VAL A 750 -0.20 28.57 -4.81
CA VAL A 750 -1.33 27.75 -4.38
C VAL A 750 -2.45 28.64 -3.90
N GLN A 751 -3.63 28.41 -4.47
CA GLN A 751 -4.88 29.01 -4.05
C GLN A 751 -5.54 28.13 -2.98
N VAL A 752 -5.98 28.74 -1.90
CA VAL A 752 -6.77 28.12 -0.83
C VAL A 752 -8.13 28.81 -0.79
N THR A 753 -9.20 28.05 -1.02
CA THR A 753 -10.59 28.51 -0.93
C THR A 753 -11.25 27.90 0.30
N LYS A 754 -11.62 28.75 1.26
CA LYS A 754 -12.33 28.37 2.48
C LYS A 754 -13.76 27.89 2.18
N PRO A 755 -14.39 27.06 3.04
CA PRO A 755 -15.79 26.63 2.88
C PRO A 755 -16.81 27.78 2.76
N ASN A 756 -16.49 28.97 3.31
CA ASN A 756 -17.31 30.17 3.21
C ASN A 756 -17.13 30.94 1.88
N GLY A 757 -16.28 30.47 0.97
CA GLY A 757 -15.95 31.09 -0.31
C GLY A 757 -14.79 32.09 -0.30
N THR A 758 -14.13 32.31 0.84
CA THR A 758 -12.97 33.22 0.92
C THR A 758 -11.76 32.60 0.22
N VAL A 759 -11.11 33.36 -0.68
CA VAL A 759 -9.94 32.90 -1.46
C VAL A 759 -8.67 33.58 -0.95
N SER A 760 -7.58 32.84 -0.84
CA SER A 760 -6.23 33.35 -0.56
C SER A 760 -5.20 32.67 -1.46
N GLU A 761 -4.15 33.39 -1.86
CA GLU A 761 -3.07 32.86 -2.70
C GLU A 761 -1.74 32.96 -1.97
N PHE A 762 -0.94 31.91 -2.06
CA PHE A 762 0.35 31.81 -1.40
C PHE A 762 1.42 31.35 -2.36
N THR A 763 2.58 31.99 -2.32
CA THR A 763 3.74 31.63 -3.15
C THR A 763 4.81 30.97 -2.28
N ALA A 764 5.38 29.86 -2.75
CA ALA A 764 6.56 29.24 -2.14
C ALA A 764 7.61 28.85 -3.18
N PRO A 765 8.91 29.00 -2.85
CA PRO A 765 9.99 28.41 -3.63
C PRO A 765 10.11 26.90 -3.36
N THR A 766 10.77 26.20 -4.28
CA THR A 766 11.17 24.80 -4.11
C THR A 766 12.39 24.64 -3.22
N ILE A 767 12.51 23.48 -2.58
CA ILE A 767 13.59 23.06 -1.71
C ILE A 767 14.23 21.81 -2.34
N GLY A 768 15.49 21.95 -2.76
CA GLY A 768 16.27 20.87 -3.38
C GLY A 768 17.12 20.08 -2.37
N MET A 769 17.99 19.22 -2.91
CA MET A 769 18.98 18.43 -2.16
C MET A 769 20.39 18.86 -2.50
N ASN A 770 21.18 19.19 -1.48
CA ASN A 770 22.62 19.45 -1.63
C ASN A 770 23.39 19.03 -0.39
N ASN A 771 24.72 19.22 -0.41
CA ASN A 771 25.61 18.83 0.69
C ASN A 771 25.23 19.45 2.05
N ASN A 772 24.42 20.52 2.07
CA ASN A 772 24.01 21.24 3.28
C ASN A 772 22.52 21.05 3.63
N SER A 773 21.71 20.47 2.74
CA SER A 773 20.28 20.23 2.92
C SER A 773 19.90 18.87 2.35
N PRO A 774 19.43 17.91 3.17
CA PRO A 774 19.03 16.61 2.68
C PRO A 774 17.69 16.62 1.91
N GLY A 775 17.10 17.78 1.63
CA GLY A 775 15.73 17.92 1.13
C GLY A 775 14.69 18.04 2.25
N LEU A 776 13.40 18.02 1.90
CA LEU A 776 12.30 18.14 2.86
C LEU A 776 11.68 16.77 3.16
N SER A 777 11.55 16.44 4.44
CA SER A 777 10.77 15.29 4.92
C SER A 777 9.41 15.76 5.39
N ILE A 778 8.35 15.14 4.86
CA ILE A 778 6.97 15.42 5.21
C ILE A 778 6.37 14.17 5.84
N TYR A 779 5.66 14.34 6.96
CA TYR A 779 4.94 13.25 7.64
C TYR A 779 5.80 12.02 7.99
N GLY A 780 7.08 12.23 8.30
CA GLY A 780 8.03 11.19 8.70
C GLY A 780 8.65 10.38 7.55
N GLU A 781 8.39 10.75 6.30
CA GLU A 781 8.98 10.11 5.13
C GLU A 781 10.48 10.44 4.95
N LYS A 782 11.18 9.74 4.04
CA LYS A 782 12.57 10.10 3.70
C LYS A 782 12.61 11.49 3.05
N PRO A 783 13.57 12.36 3.39
CA PRO A 783 13.73 13.65 2.72
C PRO A 783 13.77 13.50 1.18
N ARG A 784 13.11 14.42 0.46
CA ARG A 784 13.06 14.50 -1.01
C ARG A 784 13.42 15.92 -1.50
N ALA A 785 14.02 16.04 -2.69
CA ALA A 785 14.22 17.31 -3.38
C ALA A 785 12.91 17.78 -4.08
N GLY A 786 12.91 18.95 -4.73
CA GLY A 786 11.76 19.44 -5.50
C GLY A 786 10.54 19.84 -4.67
N MET A 787 10.60 19.79 -3.33
CA MET A 787 9.45 20.06 -2.47
C MET A 787 9.21 21.55 -2.27
N PHE A 788 7.96 22.00 -2.30
CA PHE A 788 7.60 23.33 -1.80
C PHE A 788 6.82 23.22 -0.49
N LYS A 789 6.99 24.23 0.37
CA LYS A 789 6.27 24.37 1.65
C LYS A 789 5.65 25.75 1.76
N ILE A 790 4.34 25.81 1.93
CA ILE A 790 3.60 27.04 2.21
C ILE A 790 3.17 27.01 3.68
N THR A 791 3.75 27.86 4.52
CA THR A 791 3.31 28.03 5.91
C THR A 791 2.14 29.00 5.94
N LEU A 792 1.00 28.61 6.53
CA LEU A 792 -0.17 29.49 6.62
C LEU A 792 0.06 30.66 7.60
N PRO A 793 -0.53 31.85 7.35
CA PRO A 793 -0.40 33.01 8.22
C PRO A 793 -0.85 32.72 9.66
N ASN A 794 -0.22 33.39 10.63
CA ASN A 794 -0.53 33.29 12.06
C ASN A 794 -0.42 31.85 12.65
N ASN A 795 0.25 30.93 11.95
CA ASN A 795 0.41 29.53 12.40
C ASN A 795 -0.93 28.80 12.61
N GLN A 796 -1.95 29.15 11.81
CA GLN A 796 -3.27 28.54 11.85
C GLN A 796 -3.27 27.19 11.14
N PHE A 797 -4.14 26.28 11.61
CA PHE A 797 -4.39 25.02 10.94
C PHE A 797 -5.23 25.22 9.68
N VAL A 798 -5.07 24.35 8.69
CA VAL A 798 -6.00 24.21 7.57
C VAL A 798 -7.39 23.86 8.14
N GLU A 799 -8.47 24.42 7.61
CA GLU A 799 -9.83 24.07 8.04
C GLU A 799 -10.33 22.89 7.21
N THR A 800 -11.12 21.98 7.81
CA THR A 800 -11.77 20.88 7.08
C THR A 800 -12.64 21.43 5.95
N GLY A 801 -12.46 20.92 4.73
CA GLY A 801 -13.17 21.37 3.54
C GLY A 801 -12.50 22.52 2.77
N ASP A 802 -11.36 23.03 3.23
CA ASP A 802 -10.52 23.95 2.45
C ASP A 802 -10.15 23.32 1.11
N GLN A 803 -10.46 24.00 0.01
CA GLN A 803 -10.07 23.58 -1.33
C GLN A 803 -8.69 24.16 -1.65
N VAL A 804 -7.74 23.32 -2.01
CA VAL A 804 -6.35 23.70 -2.28
C VAL A 804 -6.00 23.34 -3.72
N LYS A 805 -5.55 24.33 -4.48
CA LYS A 805 -5.30 24.22 -5.91
C LYS A 805 -4.00 24.91 -6.31
N VAL A 806 -3.20 24.26 -7.14
CA VAL A 806 -2.07 24.91 -7.80
C VAL A 806 -2.61 25.71 -8.98
N ILE A 807 -2.35 27.02 -9.02
CA ILE A 807 -2.90 27.91 -10.07
C ILE A 807 -1.82 28.49 -10.98
N LYS A 808 -0.56 28.48 -10.54
CA LYS A 808 0.57 29.02 -11.31
C LYS A 808 1.87 28.40 -10.80
N ALA A 809 2.80 28.14 -11.70
CA ALA A 809 4.18 27.86 -11.34
C ALA A 809 5.13 28.43 -12.40
N TRP A 810 6.35 28.78 -12.00
CA TRP A 810 7.40 29.21 -12.92
C TRP A 810 8.78 28.86 -12.39
N ARG A 811 9.74 28.66 -13.29
CA ARG A 811 11.17 28.53 -12.97
C ARG A 811 11.87 29.83 -13.36
N GLY A 812 12.81 30.28 -12.53
CA GLY A 812 13.67 31.42 -12.85
C GLY A 812 13.86 32.32 -11.65
N VAL A 813 13.64 33.62 -11.83
CA VAL A 813 13.74 34.58 -10.72
C VAL A 813 12.44 34.64 -9.93
N SER A 814 12.52 35.08 -8.67
CA SER A 814 11.37 35.10 -7.75
C SER A 814 10.24 36.07 -8.12
N ASP A 815 10.49 37.08 -8.97
CA ASP A 815 9.44 37.96 -9.50
C ASP A 815 8.63 37.21 -10.57
N PRO A 816 7.33 36.92 -10.35
CA PRO A 816 6.49 36.16 -11.28
C PRO A 816 6.24 36.82 -12.64
N ASN A 817 6.58 38.11 -12.81
CA ASN A 817 6.37 38.86 -14.05
C ASN A 817 7.67 39.11 -14.82
N SER A 818 8.80 38.56 -14.35
CA SER A 818 10.08 38.69 -15.04
C SER A 818 10.05 37.99 -16.40
N ASN A 819 10.64 38.63 -17.41
CA ASN A 819 10.90 38.01 -18.71
C ASN A 819 11.99 36.92 -18.67
N ARG A 820 12.58 36.68 -17.49
CA ARG A 820 13.59 35.64 -17.24
C ARG A 820 13.02 34.36 -16.65
N ASN A 821 11.70 34.18 -16.72
CA ASN A 821 11.00 33.04 -16.17
C ASN A 821 10.46 32.10 -17.25
N HIS A 822 10.61 30.80 -17.00
CA HIS A 822 9.89 29.74 -17.70
C HIS A 822 8.56 29.52 -16.98
N SER A 823 7.47 30.04 -17.54
CA SER A 823 6.14 29.87 -16.96
C SER A 823 5.54 28.53 -17.38
N SER A 824 4.94 27.83 -16.42
CA SER A 824 4.21 26.58 -16.67
C SER A 824 2.93 26.87 -17.45
N LEU A 825 2.60 26.01 -18.40
CA LEU A 825 1.31 25.99 -19.06
C LEU A 825 0.27 25.30 -18.14
N PRO A 826 -1.04 25.47 -18.38
CA PRO A 826 -2.07 24.78 -17.60
C PRO A 826 -1.87 23.26 -17.51
N GLU A 827 -1.41 22.62 -18.59
CA GLU A 827 -1.10 21.18 -18.66
C GLU A 827 0.11 20.75 -17.83
N ASP A 828 0.99 21.69 -17.45
CA ASP A 828 2.15 21.41 -16.58
C ASP A 828 1.76 21.42 -15.08
N LEU A 829 0.54 21.87 -14.74
CA LEU A 829 -0.01 21.85 -13.39
C LEU A 829 -0.81 20.56 -13.15
N ILE A 830 -0.11 19.44 -13.22
CA ILE A 830 -0.70 18.08 -13.20
C ILE A 830 -1.24 17.70 -11.80
N ALA A 831 -0.71 18.32 -10.74
CA ALA A 831 -1.10 18.04 -9.37
C ALA A 831 -2.63 18.21 -9.16
N PRO A 832 -3.32 17.20 -8.61
CA PRO A 832 -4.77 17.26 -8.46
C PRO A 832 -5.19 18.29 -7.41
N ASP A 833 -6.33 18.96 -7.68
CA ASP A 833 -7.02 19.78 -6.69
C ASP A 833 -7.33 18.93 -5.45
N ARG A 834 -7.06 19.49 -4.25
CA ARG A 834 -7.27 18.80 -2.98
C ARG A 834 -8.37 19.46 -2.17
N ILE A 835 -9.05 18.67 -1.36
CA ILE A 835 -10.00 19.13 -0.35
C ILE A 835 -9.50 18.61 0.98
N SER A 836 -9.24 19.51 1.92
CA SER A 836 -8.67 19.12 3.20
C SER A 836 -9.56 18.14 3.96
N LYS A 837 -8.93 17.20 4.66
CA LYS A 837 -9.62 16.14 5.41
C LYS A 837 -9.57 16.38 6.90
N ASP A 838 -10.64 15.96 7.57
CA ASP A 838 -10.68 15.90 9.03
C ASP A 838 -9.98 14.64 9.51
N VAL A 839 -8.94 14.83 10.31
CA VAL A 839 -8.16 13.75 10.93
C VAL A 839 -8.01 13.94 12.44
N THR A 840 -8.59 15.00 12.99
CA THR A 840 -8.51 15.31 14.42
C THR A 840 -9.62 14.56 15.16
N PRO A 841 -9.32 13.83 16.25
CA PRO A 841 -10.37 13.25 17.07
C PRO A 841 -11.14 14.32 17.84
N PRO A 842 -12.39 14.03 18.27
CA PRO A 842 -13.15 14.92 19.13
C PRO A 842 -12.37 15.35 20.37
N THR A 843 -12.69 16.53 20.91
CA THR A 843 -12.10 16.93 22.20
C THR A 843 -12.50 15.92 23.29
N PRO A 844 -11.56 15.38 24.09
CA PRO A 844 -11.91 14.40 25.12
C PRO A 844 -12.97 14.92 26.10
N THR A 845 -13.93 14.05 26.43
CA THR A 845 -15.06 14.39 27.31
C THR A 845 -14.60 14.70 28.74
N LYS A 846 -15.42 15.44 29.49
CA LYS A 846 -15.33 15.50 30.95
C LYS A 846 -16.33 14.53 31.58
N ILE A 847 -15.88 13.74 32.55
CA ILE A 847 -16.68 12.72 33.23
C ILE A 847 -17.52 13.38 34.35
N ASN A 848 -18.81 13.05 34.43
CA ASN A 848 -19.66 13.53 35.52
C ASN A 848 -19.39 12.73 36.79
N ASP A 849 -19.39 13.41 37.93
CA ASP A 849 -19.25 12.80 39.26
C ASP A 849 -18.07 11.84 39.40
N GLU A 850 -16.97 12.09 38.68
CA GLU A 850 -15.78 11.24 38.53
C GLU A 850 -15.27 10.70 39.88
N ALA A 851 -15.25 11.57 40.90
CA ALA A 851 -14.80 11.24 42.25
C ALA A 851 -15.72 10.27 43.02
N THR A 852 -16.91 9.96 42.51
CA THR A 852 -17.90 9.09 43.16
C THR A 852 -18.16 7.81 42.39
N ILE A 853 -17.57 7.63 41.19
CA ILE A 853 -17.70 6.42 40.39
C ILE A 853 -17.06 5.25 41.16
N ASN A 854 -17.89 4.27 41.49
CA ASN A 854 -17.56 3.17 42.38
C ASN A 854 -18.12 1.83 41.89
N ASN A 855 -17.78 0.76 42.61
CA ASN A 855 -18.15 -0.61 42.27
C ASN A 855 -19.66 -0.93 42.40
N ALA A 856 -20.51 0.04 42.75
CA ALA A 856 -21.98 -0.05 42.65
C ALA A 856 -22.57 0.81 41.50
N THR A 857 -21.72 1.45 40.69
CA THR A 857 -22.15 2.27 39.54
C THR A 857 -22.66 1.39 38.41
N LYS A 858 -23.80 1.75 37.82
CA LYS A 858 -24.39 1.06 36.66
C LYS A 858 -24.31 1.86 35.35
N GLN A 859 -24.12 3.18 35.43
CA GLN A 859 -24.01 4.07 34.28
C GLN A 859 -22.87 5.05 34.50
N ILE A 860 -22.10 5.32 33.46
CA ILE A 860 -21.12 6.40 33.43
C ILE A 860 -21.67 7.48 32.52
N SER A 861 -21.55 8.75 32.91
CA SER A 861 -22.01 9.87 32.10
C SER A 861 -20.95 10.96 32.00
N GLY A 862 -21.09 11.82 31.00
CA GLY A 862 -20.20 12.95 30.80
C GLY A 862 -20.87 14.11 30.08
N HIS A 863 -20.09 15.18 29.92
CA HIS A 863 -20.51 16.45 29.33
C HIS A 863 -19.33 17.15 28.63
N SER A 864 -19.61 18.27 27.94
CA SER A 864 -18.64 19.01 27.13
C SER A 864 -18.02 18.18 26.00
N ALA A 865 -18.71 17.14 25.55
CA ALA A 865 -18.30 16.31 24.43
C ALA A 865 -18.86 16.87 23.12
N GLU A 866 -18.18 16.58 22.02
CA GLU A 866 -18.63 16.96 20.68
C GLU A 866 -19.91 16.19 20.30
N PRO A 867 -20.99 16.88 19.89
CA PRO A 867 -22.24 16.24 19.47
C PRO A 867 -22.05 15.15 18.41
N ASN A 868 -22.89 14.11 18.46
CA ASN A 868 -22.88 12.99 17.52
C ASN A 868 -21.62 12.09 17.55
N SER A 869 -20.68 12.35 18.46
CA SER A 869 -19.56 11.43 18.70
C SER A 869 -20.05 10.11 19.30
N LEU A 870 -19.45 8.99 18.89
CA LEU A 870 -19.65 7.68 19.50
C LEU A 870 -18.83 7.58 20.77
N VAL A 871 -19.44 7.07 21.84
CA VAL A 871 -18.80 6.81 23.12
C VAL A 871 -18.52 5.32 23.25
N SER A 872 -17.26 4.98 23.49
CA SER A 872 -16.81 3.64 23.83
C SER A 872 -15.98 3.66 25.11
N ILE A 873 -15.96 2.53 25.81
CA ILE A 873 -15.30 2.42 27.11
C ILE A 873 -14.39 1.19 27.12
N THR A 874 -13.18 1.34 27.67
CA THR A 874 -12.34 0.20 28.05
C THR A 874 -12.26 0.09 29.56
N VAL A 875 -12.19 -1.15 30.06
CA VAL A 875 -11.94 -1.50 31.46
C VAL A 875 -10.65 -2.29 31.51
N ASN A 876 -9.65 -1.80 32.25
CA ASN A 876 -8.31 -2.38 32.30
C ASN A 876 -7.76 -2.62 30.88
N GLU A 877 -7.90 -1.60 30.03
CA GLU A 877 -7.47 -1.60 28.63
C GLU A 877 -8.23 -2.52 27.68
N THR A 878 -9.26 -3.23 28.16
CA THR A 878 -10.11 -4.11 27.34
C THR A 878 -11.44 -3.43 27.06
N GLU A 879 -11.83 -3.31 25.80
CA GLU A 879 -13.12 -2.74 25.40
C GLU A 879 -14.29 -3.60 25.92
N ILE A 880 -15.30 -2.94 26.49
CA ILE A 880 -16.49 -3.62 27.02
C ILE A 880 -17.68 -3.42 26.08
N THR A 881 -18.60 -4.38 26.08
CA THR A 881 -19.80 -4.31 25.25
C THR A 881 -20.73 -3.20 25.72
N GLY A 882 -21.08 -2.30 24.81
CA GLY A 882 -21.98 -1.17 25.02
C GLY A 882 -21.54 0.00 24.13
N SER A 883 -22.46 0.94 23.87
CA SER A 883 -22.15 2.16 23.12
C SER A 883 -23.15 3.24 23.49
N ALA A 884 -22.70 4.49 23.50
CA ALA A 884 -23.57 5.65 23.59
C ALA A 884 -23.24 6.66 22.49
N ILE A 885 -24.15 7.58 22.20
CA ILE A 885 -23.93 8.68 21.27
C ILE A 885 -24.07 9.98 22.05
N VAL A 886 -23.14 10.92 21.81
CA VAL A 886 -23.19 12.24 22.43
C VAL A 886 -24.37 13.05 21.87
N ALA A 887 -25.23 13.53 22.76
CA ALA A 887 -26.38 14.34 22.41
C ALA A 887 -25.98 15.74 21.92
N SER A 888 -26.93 16.48 21.33
CA SER A 888 -26.69 17.83 20.78
C SER A 888 -26.20 18.86 21.80
N ASN A 889 -26.48 18.65 23.09
CA ASN A 889 -26.00 19.50 24.19
C ASN A 889 -24.62 19.06 24.74
N GLY A 890 -23.98 18.07 24.12
CA GLY A 890 -22.67 17.55 24.51
C GLY A 890 -22.69 16.59 25.71
N SER A 891 -23.87 16.10 26.12
CA SER A 891 -24.02 15.10 27.19
C SER A 891 -24.16 13.68 26.65
N TRP A 892 -23.76 12.68 27.45
CA TRP A 892 -23.91 11.27 27.11
C TRP A 892 -24.02 10.41 28.37
N THR A 893 -24.60 9.21 28.22
CA THR A 893 -24.70 8.21 29.29
C THR A 893 -24.44 6.83 28.68
N PHE A 894 -23.55 6.06 29.29
CA PHE A 894 -23.17 4.72 28.89
C PHE A 894 -23.58 3.73 29.98
N ASP A 895 -24.41 2.75 29.60
CA ASP A 895 -24.84 1.67 30.48
C ASP A 895 -23.74 0.62 30.59
N LEU A 896 -23.22 0.40 31.80
CA LEU A 896 -22.27 -0.67 32.03
C LEU A 896 -22.98 -2.03 31.84
N PRO A 897 -22.33 -3.04 31.25
CA PRO A 897 -22.93 -4.36 31.05
C PRO A 897 -22.88 -5.23 32.31
N ARG A 898 -22.13 -4.81 33.33
CA ARG A 898 -21.97 -5.46 34.64
C ARG A 898 -21.46 -4.45 35.68
N TYR A 899 -21.53 -4.80 36.95
CA TYR A 899 -20.76 -4.09 37.97
C TYR A 899 -19.25 -4.24 37.70
N LEU A 900 -18.52 -3.15 37.93
CA LEU A 900 -17.07 -3.12 37.90
C LEU A 900 -16.51 -3.37 39.30
N GLU A 901 -15.27 -3.84 39.38
CA GLU A 901 -14.63 -4.16 40.64
C GLU A 901 -13.69 -3.03 41.09
N LYS A 902 -13.36 -3.03 42.38
CA LYS A 902 -12.43 -2.04 42.94
C LYS A 902 -11.11 -2.06 42.17
N ASN A 903 -10.58 -0.86 41.89
CA ASN A 903 -9.35 -0.61 41.15
C ASN A 903 -9.41 -0.90 39.64
N ASP A 904 -10.57 -1.30 39.10
CA ASP A 904 -10.75 -1.30 37.65
C ASP A 904 -10.50 0.11 37.11
N VAL A 905 -9.73 0.24 36.02
CA VAL A 905 -9.46 1.52 35.36
C VAL A 905 -10.35 1.62 34.14
N VAL A 906 -11.24 2.60 34.14
CA VAL A 906 -12.15 2.88 33.04
C VAL A 906 -11.61 4.03 32.20
N GLN A 907 -11.43 3.82 30.90
CA GLN A 907 -11.04 4.88 29.96
C GLN A 907 -12.15 5.12 28.94
N ILE A 908 -12.51 6.38 28.73
CA ILE A 908 -13.67 6.77 27.92
C ILE A 908 -13.20 7.45 26.64
N PHE A 909 -13.55 6.85 25.51
CA PHE A 909 -13.14 7.31 24.19
C PHE A 909 -14.33 7.93 23.46
N LEU A 910 -14.12 9.11 22.90
CA LEU A 910 -14.99 9.65 21.87
C LEU A 910 -14.43 9.34 20.49
N GLN A 911 -15.32 9.10 19.53
CA GLN A 911 -14.99 8.94 18.13
C GLN A 911 -15.95 9.76 17.28
N ASP A 912 -15.44 10.59 16.38
CA ASP A 912 -16.30 11.27 15.41
C ASP A 912 -16.83 10.28 14.35
N GLN A 913 -17.60 10.81 13.39
CA GLN A 913 -18.12 10.03 12.26
C GLN A 913 -17.63 10.59 10.92
N ALA A 914 -16.41 11.14 10.87
CA ALA A 914 -15.85 11.75 9.66
C ALA A 914 -15.47 10.71 8.58
N GLY A 915 -15.50 9.41 8.91
CA GLY A 915 -15.11 8.31 8.03
C GLY A 915 -13.59 8.16 7.90
N SER A 916 -13.17 7.29 6.98
CA SER A 916 -11.75 7.11 6.69
C SER A 916 -11.14 8.33 6.00
N ALA A 917 -9.94 8.70 6.45
CA ALA A 917 -9.09 9.71 5.85
C ALA A 917 -8.42 9.21 4.54
N ILE A 918 -9.22 8.67 3.61
CA ILE A 918 -8.75 8.12 2.33
C ILE A 918 -8.00 9.21 1.55
N GLY A 919 -6.79 8.87 1.08
CA GLY A 919 -5.93 9.76 0.30
C GLY A 919 -5.06 10.71 1.13
N VAL A 920 -5.14 10.66 2.47
CA VAL A 920 -4.13 11.28 3.35
C VAL A 920 -2.93 10.35 3.44
N ASP A 921 -1.73 10.90 3.24
CA ASP A 921 -0.48 10.15 3.41
C ASP A 921 -0.22 9.90 4.90
N ASN A 922 -0.01 8.64 5.30
CA ASN A 922 0.18 8.24 6.70
C ASN A 922 -0.91 8.80 7.64
N PRO A 923 -2.19 8.40 7.49
CA PRO A 923 -3.27 8.87 8.35
C PRO A 923 -2.99 8.51 9.82
N PRO A 924 -3.54 9.26 10.80
CA PRO A 924 -3.25 8.96 12.20
C PRO A 924 -3.85 7.61 12.59
N VAL A 925 -3.18 6.89 13.49
CA VAL A 925 -3.64 5.58 14.01
C VAL A 925 -5.00 5.65 14.73
N THR A 926 -5.47 6.87 15.00
CA THR A 926 -6.78 7.16 15.57
C THR A 926 -7.91 7.12 14.55
N ASN A 927 -7.63 7.21 13.24
CA ASN A 927 -8.64 7.18 12.18
C ASN A 927 -8.94 5.74 11.73
N ASN A 928 -10.22 5.45 11.45
CA ASN A 928 -10.64 4.20 10.83
C ASN A 928 -11.85 4.44 9.90
N THR A 929 -12.59 3.39 9.52
CA THR A 929 -13.78 3.49 8.64
C THR A 929 -14.93 4.31 9.22
N VAL A 930 -14.97 4.48 10.53
CA VAL A 930 -15.99 5.29 11.21
C VAL A 930 -15.54 6.74 11.35
N GLY A 931 -14.30 6.98 11.75
CA GLY A 931 -13.80 8.32 12.03
C GLY A 931 -12.61 8.34 12.99
N ASN A 932 -12.30 9.50 13.55
CA ASN A 932 -11.14 9.71 14.44
C ASN A 932 -11.52 9.47 15.91
N LYS A 933 -10.89 8.48 16.55
CA LYS A 933 -11.09 8.12 17.97
C LYS A 933 -10.03 8.78 18.84
N ASN A 934 -10.37 9.20 20.06
CA ASN A 934 -9.36 9.67 21.00
C ASN A 934 -8.22 8.64 21.18
N PRO A 935 -6.96 9.06 21.27
CA PRO A 935 -5.87 8.13 21.51
C PRO A 935 -5.86 7.66 22.98
N LYS A 936 -5.29 6.47 23.23
CA LYS A 936 -5.10 5.91 24.58
C LYS A 936 -4.15 6.76 25.44
N THR A 937 -3.16 7.36 24.79
CA THR A 937 -2.15 8.28 25.34
C THR A 937 -2.00 9.46 24.39
N THR A 938 -1.59 10.63 24.89
CA THR A 938 -1.42 11.83 24.05
C THR A 938 -0.53 11.53 22.84
N LEU A 939 -0.98 11.91 21.65
CA LEU A 939 -0.33 11.60 20.37
C LEU A 939 -0.06 12.90 19.61
N ALA A 940 1.20 13.15 19.26
CA ALA A 940 1.55 14.21 18.32
C ALA A 940 1.34 13.69 16.89
N TYR A 941 0.60 14.42 16.08
CA TYR A 941 0.35 14.09 14.68
C TYR A 941 0.44 15.37 13.84
N HIS A 942 1.37 15.38 12.89
CA HIS A 942 1.74 16.56 12.10
C HIS A 942 2.05 17.76 13.01
N ASP A 943 1.28 18.86 12.90
CA ASP A 943 1.43 20.06 13.73
C ASP A 943 0.46 20.08 14.94
N ALA A 944 -0.40 19.07 15.10
CA ALA A 944 -1.41 18.95 16.14
C ALA A 944 -1.04 17.97 17.27
N ILE A 945 -1.66 18.15 18.44
CA ILE A 945 -1.54 17.25 19.59
C ILE A 945 -2.93 16.72 19.90
N PHE A 946 -3.10 15.40 19.81
CA PHE A 946 -4.33 14.69 20.14
C PHE A 946 -4.28 14.27 21.61
N GLU A 947 -5.11 14.88 22.45
CA GLU A 947 -5.15 14.59 23.88
C GLU A 947 -5.72 13.20 24.18
N ALA A 948 -5.20 12.56 25.23
CA ALA A 948 -5.64 11.22 25.62
C ALA A 948 -7.09 11.19 26.11
N ALA A 949 -7.78 10.07 25.85
CA ALA A 949 -9.08 9.77 26.47
C ALA A 949 -8.99 9.79 28.02
N PRO A 950 -9.93 10.44 28.74
CA PRO A 950 -9.92 10.53 30.20
C PRO A 950 -10.08 9.15 30.87
N LYS A 951 -9.51 9.01 32.07
CA LYS A 951 -9.52 7.78 32.86
C LYS A 951 -10.09 8.02 34.25
N VAL A 952 -10.85 7.06 34.77
CA VAL A 952 -11.32 7.02 36.16
C VAL A 952 -11.04 5.65 36.77
N THR A 953 -10.60 5.61 38.02
CA THR A 953 -10.38 4.36 38.77
C THR A 953 -11.57 4.08 39.67
N ILE A 954 -12.15 2.88 39.56
CA ILE A 954 -13.33 2.47 40.31
C ILE A 954 -13.03 2.38 41.80
N GLN A 955 -13.78 3.16 42.58
CA GLN A 955 -13.72 3.15 44.03
C GLN A 955 -14.54 2.00 44.62
N ASP A 956 -14.23 1.63 45.86
CA ASP A 956 -14.95 0.58 46.59
C ASP A 956 -16.01 1.19 47.51
N VAL A 957 -17.22 0.66 47.49
CA VAL A 957 -18.31 1.05 48.40
C VAL A 957 -19.11 -0.16 48.93
N LEU A 958 -18.57 -1.38 48.90
CA LEU A 958 -19.30 -2.57 49.38
C LEU A 958 -19.07 -2.82 50.87
N PRO A 959 -20.11 -3.08 51.69
CA PRO A 959 -19.96 -3.41 53.11
C PRO A 959 -19.70 -4.92 53.27
N ASP A 960 -18.51 -5.40 52.88
CA ASP A 960 -18.17 -6.82 52.78
C ASP A 960 -17.24 -7.35 53.89
N THR A 961 -16.71 -6.46 54.74
CA THR A 961 -15.81 -6.82 55.85
C THR A 961 -16.47 -6.74 57.23
N ASN A 962 -17.80 -6.83 57.29
CA ASN A 962 -18.57 -6.69 58.53
C ASN A 962 -18.20 -7.75 59.58
N LYS A 963 -18.41 -7.43 60.86
CA LYS A 963 -18.03 -8.29 61.99
C LYS A 963 -19.14 -8.42 63.02
N VAL A 964 -19.29 -9.61 63.60
CA VAL A 964 -20.16 -9.87 64.75
C VAL A 964 -19.36 -10.60 65.83
N VAL A 965 -19.46 -10.16 67.07
CA VAL A 965 -18.89 -10.84 68.24
C VAL A 965 -19.98 -11.12 69.25
N LYS A 966 -20.07 -12.36 69.72
CA LYS A 966 -21.09 -12.81 70.67
C LYS A 966 -20.48 -13.19 72.01
N SER A 967 -21.10 -12.74 73.09
CA SER A 967 -20.73 -13.07 74.46
C SER A 967 -21.98 -13.37 75.30
N VAL A 968 -21.79 -14.03 76.45
CA VAL A 968 -22.87 -14.40 77.37
C VAL A 968 -22.42 -14.24 78.82
N SER A 969 -23.32 -13.78 79.68
CA SER A 969 -23.16 -13.79 81.14
C SER A 969 -24.37 -14.43 81.81
N VAL A 970 -24.21 -14.90 83.05
CA VAL A 970 -25.29 -15.49 83.86
C VAL A 970 -25.53 -14.67 85.12
N ASN A 971 -26.79 -14.57 85.54
CA ASN A 971 -27.23 -13.77 86.68
C ASN A 971 -26.93 -14.39 88.08
N ASN A 972 -25.74 -14.95 88.28
CA ASN A 972 -25.30 -15.40 89.60
C ASN A 972 -23.79 -15.24 89.83
N SER A 973 -23.40 -15.17 91.10
CA SER A 973 -22.02 -14.94 91.54
C SER A 973 -21.07 -16.10 91.22
N ASN A 974 -21.60 -17.30 91.00
CA ASN A 974 -20.79 -18.50 90.78
C ASN A 974 -20.49 -18.74 89.30
N ASN A 975 -21.01 -17.90 88.40
CA ASN A 975 -20.86 -18.00 86.95
C ASN A 975 -21.21 -19.39 86.39
N THR A 976 -22.21 -20.05 86.99
CA THR A 976 -22.70 -21.39 86.61
C THR A 976 -24.16 -21.32 86.20
N THR A 977 -24.61 -22.20 85.32
CA THR A 977 -25.98 -22.14 84.80
C THR A 977 -26.87 -23.18 85.49
N GLN A 978 -28.04 -22.77 85.99
CA GLN A 978 -29.04 -23.67 86.59
C GLN A 978 -30.45 -23.36 86.07
N VAL A 979 -31.42 -24.24 86.34
CA VAL A 979 -32.83 -23.96 86.02
C VAL A 979 -33.26 -22.67 86.73
N GLY A 980 -33.86 -21.75 85.97
CA GLY A 980 -34.24 -20.42 86.44
C GLY A 980 -33.14 -19.35 86.29
N SER A 981 -31.90 -19.71 85.93
CA SER A 981 -30.87 -18.72 85.57
C SER A 981 -31.29 -17.86 84.39
N ILE A 982 -30.86 -16.60 84.39
CA ILE A 982 -31.00 -15.68 83.27
C ILE A 982 -29.63 -15.57 82.60
N LEU A 983 -29.56 -15.96 81.32
CA LEU A 983 -28.41 -15.75 80.46
C LEU A 983 -28.62 -14.50 79.62
N THR A 984 -27.75 -13.50 79.79
CA THR A 984 -27.73 -12.29 78.97
C THR A 984 -26.75 -12.49 77.82
N TYR A 985 -27.27 -12.61 76.60
CA TYR A 985 -26.46 -12.64 75.39
C TYR A 985 -26.19 -11.22 74.91
N THR A 986 -24.96 -10.96 74.46
CA THR A 986 -24.53 -9.68 73.86
C THR A 986 -23.95 -9.91 72.48
N LEU A 987 -24.43 -9.18 71.47
CA LEU A 987 -23.91 -9.15 70.10
C LEU A 987 -23.32 -7.76 69.81
N ASP A 988 -22.01 -7.68 69.59
CA ASP A 988 -21.35 -6.50 69.05
C ASP A 988 -21.25 -6.65 67.53
N ILE A 989 -22.05 -5.89 66.78
CA ILE A 989 -22.15 -5.92 65.32
C ILE A 989 -21.51 -4.65 64.77
N SER A 990 -20.62 -4.76 63.79
CA SER A 990 -19.96 -3.60 63.19
C SER A 990 -19.84 -3.67 61.67
N ASN A 991 -20.03 -2.52 61.02
CA ASN A 991 -19.57 -2.29 59.66
C ASN A 991 -18.07 -2.00 59.69
N ASN A 992 -17.28 -3.07 59.66
CA ASN A 992 -15.84 -3.02 59.84
C ASN A 992 -15.08 -2.74 58.52
N LYS A 993 -15.70 -1.96 57.60
CA LYS A 993 -15.01 -1.43 56.41
C LYS A 993 -13.99 -0.36 56.80
N ALA A 994 -12.86 -0.28 56.10
CA ALA A 994 -11.80 0.68 56.42
C ALA A 994 -12.30 2.14 56.37
N ALA A 995 -11.85 2.99 57.29
CA ALA A 995 -12.33 4.38 57.45
C ALA A 995 -12.21 5.27 56.19
N ALA A 996 -11.29 4.93 55.28
CA ALA A 996 -11.11 5.65 54.00
C ALA A 996 -12.19 5.31 52.94
N ILE A 997 -13.04 4.32 53.20
CA ILE A 997 -14.09 3.87 52.29
C ILE A 997 -15.44 4.22 52.90
N ASP A 998 -16.14 5.17 52.31
CA ASP A 998 -17.48 5.56 52.76
C ASP A 998 -18.53 4.58 52.21
N THR A 999 -19.13 3.78 53.10
CA THR A 999 -20.19 2.85 52.76
C THR A 999 -21.16 2.66 53.91
N LYS A 1000 -22.41 2.35 53.57
CA LYS A 1000 -23.48 2.08 54.52
C LYS A 1000 -23.94 0.64 54.38
N TRP A 1001 -23.86 -0.13 55.46
CA TRP A 1001 -24.50 -1.44 55.56
C TRP A 1001 -25.94 -1.21 56.03
N LYS A 1002 -26.91 -1.43 55.13
CA LYS A 1002 -28.30 -1.00 55.34
C LYS A 1002 -29.21 -2.12 55.82
N ASP A 1003 -30.32 -1.79 56.48
CA ASP A 1003 -31.39 -2.71 56.86
C ASP A 1003 -30.88 -3.97 57.58
N ILE A 1004 -30.01 -3.80 58.57
CA ILE A 1004 -29.32 -4.92 59.21
C ILE A 1004 -30.26 -5.62 60.21
N TYR A 1005 -30.28 -6.95 60.15
CA TYR A 1005 -30.92 -7.82 61.13
C TYR A 1005 -29.90 -8.75 61.78
N ALA A 1006 -29.91 -8.82 63.11
CA ALA A 1006 -29.26 -9.89 63.86
C ALA A 1006 -30.23 -11.07 63.97
N VAL A 1007 -29.77 -12.26 63.60
CA VAL A 1007 -30.53 -13.51 63.59
C VAL A 1007 -29.83 -14.51 64.51
N ASP A 1008 -30.57 -15.07 65.45
CA ASP A 1008 -30.05 -15.91 66.53
C ASP A 1008 -30.99 -17.09 66.76
N THR A 1009 -30.53 -18.32 66.50
CA THR A 1009 -31.36 -19.52 66.69
C THR A 1009 -31.12 -20.10 68.07
N LEU A 1010 -32.11 -19.99 68.96
CA LEU A 1010 -31.99 -20.33 70.37
C LEU A 1010 -32.27 -21.81 70.66
N ASP A 1011 -31.47 -22.40 71.54
CA ASP A 1011 -31.70 -23.77 72.02
C ASP A 1011 -33.07 -23.90 72.72
N VAL A 1012 -33.64 -25.11 72.70
CA VAL A 1012 -34.93 -25.42 73.33
C VAL A 1012 -34.91 -25.32 74.86
N GLY A 1013 -33.72 -25.32 75.48
CA GLY A 1013 -33.50 -25.12 76.91
C GLY A 1013 -33.53 -23.66 77.38
N LEU A 1014 -33.72 -22.71 76.46
CA LEU A 1014 -33.77 -21.27 76.74
C LEU A 1014 -35.16 -20.71 76.47
N ASP A 1015 -35.70 -19.86 77.32
CA ASP A 1015 -36.92 -19.10 77.03
C ASP A 1015 -36.53 -17.63 76.91
N VAL A 1016 -36.63 -17.06 75.70
CA VAL A 1016 -36.22 -15.67 75.47
C VAL A 1016 -37.21 -14.70 76.12
N ASP A 1017 -36.68 -13.70 76.81
CA ASP A 1017 -37.48 -12.56 77.24
C ASP A 1017 -37.45 -11.49 76.14
N LEU A 1018 -38.50 -11.44 75.32
CA LEU A 1018 -38.59 -10.45 74.24
C LEU A 1018 -38.62 -9.01 74.76
N SER A 1019 -39.02 -8.78 76.01
CA SER A 1019 -39.02 -7.44 76.63
C SER A 1019 -37.63 -6.99 77.09
N SER A 1020 -36.67 -7.92 77.16
CA SER A 1020 -35.28 -7.65 77.55
C SER A 1020 -34.38 -7.17 76.41
N VAL A 1021 -34.85 -7.26 75.16
CA VAL A 1021 -34.04 -6.93 73.98
C VAL A 1021 -33.73 -5.43 73.96
N LYS A 1022 -32.44 -5.12 74.03
CA LYS A 1022 -31.91 -3.77 73.97
C LYS A 1022 -30.92 -3.62 72.84
N VAL A 1023 -30.91 -2.43 72.24
CA VAL A 1023 -29.92 -1.98 71.28
C VAL A 1023 -29.25 -0.73 71.83
N ASN A 1024 -27.92 -0.76 71.97
CA ASN A 1024 -27.12 0.28 72.62
C ASN A 1024 -27.66 0.69 74.01
N GLY A 1025 -28.16 -0.29 74.79
CA GLY A 1025 -28.70 -0.09 76.13
C GLY A 1025 -30.13 0.45 76.19
N SER A 1026 -30.76 0.78 75.06
CA SER A 1026 -32.15 1.24 74.96
C SER A 1026 -33.09 0.09 74.59
N ASN A 1027 -34.28 0.02 75.20
CA ASN A 1027 -35.29 -0.98 74.85
C ASN A 1027 -35.74 -0.83 73.40
N LEU A 1028 -35.84 -1.95 72.67
CA LEU A 1028 -36.31 -1.94 71.30
C LEU A 1028 -37.85 -2.04 71.25
N PRO A 1029 -38.53 -1.31 70.35
CA PRO A 1029 -39.94 -1.54 70.07
C PRO A 1029 -40.24 -2.99 69.66
N ALA A 1030 -41.38 -3.53 70.11
CA ALA A 1030 -41.74 -4.93 69.92
C ALA A 1030 -41.89 -5.35 68.45
N ASP A 1031 -42.16 -4.43 67.53
CA ASP A 1031 -42.25 -4.67 66.09
C ASP A 1031 -40.90 -4.90 65.40
N LYS A 1032 -39.79 -4.50 66.07
CA LYS A 1032 -38.42 -4.70 65.59
C LYS A 1032 -37.75 -5.97 66.11
N VAL A 1033 -38.45 -6.73 66.96
CA VAL A 1033 -38.01 -8.01 67.51
C VAL A 1033 -39.02 -9.07 67.11
N GLN A 1034 -38.58 -10.10 66.41
CA GLN A 1034 -39.44 -11.21 65.99
C GLN A 1034 -38.86 -12.50 66.53
N PHE A 1035 -39.69 -13.33 67.14
CA PHE A 1035 -39.30 -14.67 67.57
C PHE A 1035 -40.26 -15.69 66.98
N ASN A 1036 -39.71 -16.65 66.24
CA ASN A 1036 -40.47 -17.75 65.69
C ASN A 1036 -40.36 -18.96 66.64
N GLU A 1037 -41.46 -19.30 67.33
CA GLU A 1037 -41.48 -20.43 68.28
C GLU A 1037 -41.15 -21.79 67.64
N THR A 1038 -41.45 -21.96 66.34
CA THR A 1038 -41.22 -23.23 65.63
C THR A 1038 -39.76 -23.40 65.22
N THR A 1039 -39.16 -22.37 64.60
CA THR A 1039 -37.75 -22.43 64.17
C THR A 1039 -36.78 -21.99 65.27
N ARG A 1040 -37.30 -21.44 66.37
CA ARG A 1040 -36.54 -20.86 67.48
C ARG A 1040 -35.62 -19.72 67.06
N GLU A 1041 -35.95 -19.06 65.94
CA GLU A 1041 -35.19 -17.95 65.39
C GLU A 1041 -35.64 -16.62 65.99
N LEU A 1042 -34.71 -15.94 66.66
CA LEU A 1042 -34.84 -14.56 67.12
C LEU A 1042 -34.21 -13.63 66.09
N LYS A 1043 -35.01 -12.71 65.56
CA LYS A 1043 -34.61 -11.72 64.57
C LYS A 1043 -34.79 -10.31 65.13
N ILE A 1044 -33.70 -9.55 65.17
CA ILE A 1044 -33.63 -8.22 65.80
C ILE A 1044 -33.15 -7.22 64.75
N ASN A 1045 -33.96 -6.20 64.43
CA ASN A 1045 -33.56 -5.14 63.52
C ASN A 1045 -32.63 -4.14 64.23
N VAL A 1046 -31.45 -3.90 63.66
CA VAL A 1046 -30.43 -2.98 64.22
C VAL A 1046 -30.22 -1.72 63.37
N ASN A 1047 -31.12 -1.47 62.41
CA ASN A 1047 -31.08 -0.38 61.43
C ASN A 1047 -29.80 -0.40 60.56
N ASP A 1048 -29.32 0.77 60.13
CA ASP A 1048 -28.15 0.92 59.26
C ASP A 1048 -26.88 1.20 60.08
N LEU A 1049 -25.71 0.79 59.56
CA LEU A 1049 -24.40 1.15 60.09
C LEU A 1049 -23.56 1.83 59.01
N ASN A 1050 -23.09 3.05 59.30
CA ASN A 1050 -22.08 3.72 58.48
C ASN A 1050 -20.72 3.04 58.67
N THR A 1051 -19.74 3.37 57.83
CA THR A 1051 -18.36 2.88 57.96
C THR A 1051 -17.82 3.04 59.39
N GLN A 1052 -17.21 1.99 59.93
CA GLN A 1052 -16.68 1.90 61.29
C GLN A 1052 -17.72 1.99 62.43
N GLU A 1053 -19.00 2.12 62.12
CA GLU A 1053 -20.05 2.15 63.13
C GLU A 1053 -20.29 0.76 63.71
N SER A 1054 -20.60 0.72 65.02
CA SER A 1054 -20.88 -0.51 65.76
C SER A 1054 -22.14 -0.35 66.59
N VAL A 1055 -22.87 -1.44 66.75
CA VAL A 1055 -24.08 -1.52 67.56
C VAL A 1055 -24.00 -2.73 68.48
N ARG A 1056 -24.42 -2.55 69.72
CA ARG A 1056 -24.49 -3.60 70.73
C ARG A 1056 -25.93 -4.02 70.95
N VAL A 1057 -26.25 -5.28 70.68
CA VAL A 1057 -27.54 -5.89 70.99
C VAL A 1057 -27.39 -6.72 72.25
N THR A 1058 -28.32 -6.62 73.20
CA THR A 1058 -28.38 -7.52 74.36
C THR A 1058 -29.77 -8.10 74.53
N PHE A 1059 -29.88 -9.37 74.89
CA PHE A 1059 -31.16 -9.99 75.22
C PHE A 1059 -30.97 -11.10 76.26
N ASP A 1060 -31.97 -11.23 77.12
CA ASP A 1060 -32.01 -12.19 78.20
C ASP A 1060 -32.79 -13.43 77.79
N THR A 1061 -32.32 -14.58 78.27
CA THR A 1061 -33.01 -15.86 78.14
C THR A 1061 -33.05 -16.55 79.50
N LYS A 1062 -34.21 -17.03 79.90
CA LYS A 1062 -34.39 -17.83 81.11
C LYS A 1062 -34.14 -19.29 80.81
N VAL A 1063 -33.33 -19.95 81.62
CA VAL A 1063 -33.02 -21.37 81.46
C VAL A 1063 -34.15 -22.21 82.03
N ASN A 1064 -34.68 -23.13 81.22
CA ASN A 1064 -35.78 -24.02 81.59
C ASN A 1064 -35.31 -25.48 81.77
N ALA A 1065 -36.23 -26.35 82.18
CA ALA A 1065 -35.93 -27.75 82.48
C ALA A 1065 -35.38 -28.55 81.28
N LYS A 1066 -35.64 -28.14 80.03
CA LYS A 1066 -35.13 -28.84 78.82
C LYS A 1066 -33.63 -28.63 78.58
N GLY A 1067 -33.02 -27.68 79.29
CA GLY A 1067 -31.58 -27.39 79.26
C GLY A 1067 -30.75 -28.25 80.21
N ILE A 1068 -31.37 -28.97 81.15
CA ILE A 1068 -30.67 -29.80 82.16
C ILE A 1068 -29.72 -30.79 81.48
N ASN A 1069 -28.53 -30.97 82.06
CA ASN A 1069 -27.46 -31.87 81.58
C ASN A 1069 -26.88 -31.54 80.19
N LYS A 1070 -27.14 -30.34 79.65
CA LYS A 1070 -26.55 -29.88 78.38
C LYS A 1070 -25.69 -28.62 78.59
N THR A 1071 -24.62 -28.51 77.81
CA THR A 1071 -23.95 -27.22 77.56
C THR A 1071 -24.62 -26.59 76.34
N ILE A 1072 -25.20 -25.41 76.53
CA ILE A 1072 -25.91 -24.68 75.48
C ILE A 1072 -24.89 -23.86 74.69
N LEU A 1073 -24.72 -24.19 73.41
CA LEU A 1073 -23.90 -23.44 72.46
C LEU A 1073 -24.78 -22.48 71.67
N ASN A 1074 -24.34 -21.24 71.49
CA ASN A 1074 -25.13 -20.25 70.77
C ASN A 1074 -24.29 -19.44 69.75
N THR A 1075 -24.85 -19.18 68.57
CA THR A 1075 -24.21 -18.43 67.47
C THR A 1075 -25.25 -17.49 66.84
N ALA A 1076 -24.84 -16.33 66.35
CA ALA A 1076 -25.73 -15.38 65.69
C ALA A 1076 -25.15 -14.94 64.33
N THR A 1077 -26.00 -14.47 63.43
CA THR A 1077 -25.63 -13.91 62.13
C THR A 1077 -26.25 -12.53 61.97
N ALA A 1078 -25.47 -11.53 61.58
CA ALA A 1078 -25.99 -10.24 61.14
C ALA A 1078 -26.04 -10.21 59.62
N VAL A 1079 -27.18 -9.81 59.05
CA VAL A 1079 -27.42 -9.73 57.59
C VAL A 1079 -27.93 -8.34 57.25
N GLY A 1080 -27.35 -7.68 56.26
CA GLY A 1080 -27.78 -6.37 55.78
C GLY A 1080 -27.48 -6.15 54.31
N LYS A 1081 -28.12 -5.16 53.71
CA LYS A 1081 -28.08 -4.84 52.28
C LYS A 1081 -26.83 -4.04 51.91
N SER A 1082 -26.35 -4.26 50.69
CA SER A 1082 -25.31 -3.48 50.01
C SER A 1082 -25.93 -2.43 49.07
N PRO A 1083 -25.11 -1.53 48.49
CA PRO A 1083 -25.56 -0.63 47.43
C PRO A 1083 -25.82 -1.30 46.06
N ARG A 1084 -25.51 -2.58 45.87
CA ARG A 1084 -25.72 -3.31 44.60
C ARG A 1084 -27.09 -4.00 44.57
N GLU A 1085 -27.71 -4.04 43.39
CA GLU A 1085 -28.92 -4.82 43.12
C GLU A 1085 -28.59 -6.32 43.00
N VAL A 1086 -29.54 -7.20 43.37
CA VAL A 1086 -29.38 -8.67 43.27
C VAL A 1086 -29.20 -9.11 41.81
N GLU A 1087 -28.33 -10.10 41.60
CA GLU A 1087 -28.10 -10.71 40.28
C GLU A 1087 -29.35 -11.42 39.72
N PRO A 1088 -29.56 -11.44 38.39
CA PRO A 1088 -28.64 -10.97 37.35
C PRO A 1088 -28.62 -9.44 37.20
N PHE A 1089 -27.42 -8.89 36.98
CA PHE A 1089 -27.20 -7.48 36.67
C PHE A 1089 -28.09 -7.00 35.52
N LYS A 1090 -28.76 -5.87 35.72
CA LYS A 1090 -29.59 -5.21 34.70
C LYS A 1090 -28.94 -3.88 34.29
N PRO A 1091 -28.47 -3.73 33.04
CA PRO A 1091 -27.94 -2.46 32.55
C PRO A 1091 -28.95 -1.30 32.69
N GLY A 1092 -28.44 -0.08 32.84
CA GLY A 1092 -29.23 1.14 33.00
C GLY A 1092 -29.18 1.72 34.41
N ALA A 1093 -30.03 2.72 34.68
CA ALA A 1093 -30.08 3.42 35.96
C ALA A 1093 -30.37 2.47 37.15
N ASN A 1094 -30.02 2.91 38.36
CA ASN A 1094 -30.40 2.21 39.58
C ASN A 1094 -31.93 2.17 39.71
N ASP A 1095 -32.48 0.98 39.93
CA ASP A 1095 -33.91 0.79 40.21
C ASP A 1095 -34.15 0.96 41.73
N PRO A 1096 -34.86 2.02 42.15
CA PRO A 1096 -35.08 2.28 43.58
C PRO A 1096 -35.95 1.20 44.27
N THR A 1097 -36.62 0.34 43.50
CA THR A 1097 -37.47 -0.75 44.00
C THR A 1097 -36.80 -2.12 43.94
N ALA A 1098 -35.61 -2.22 43.35
CA ALA A 1098 -34.90 -3.48 43.23
C ALA A 1098 -34.48 -4.05 44.59
N THR A 1099 -34.48 -5.37 44.68
CA THR A 1099 -33.91 -6.06 45.84
C THR A 1099 -32.39 -5.87 45.81
N MET A 1100 -31.80 -5.50 46.94
CA MET A 1100 -30.36 -5.29 47.07
C MET A 1100 -29.64 -6.56 47.53
N GLN A 1101 -28.41 -6.75 47.08
CA GLN A 1101 -27.53 -7.83 47.54
C GLN A 1101 -27.33 -7.72 49.04
N THR A 1102 -27.22 -8.85 49.74
CA THR A 1102 -27.00 -8.87 51.18
C THR A 1102 -25.61 -9.39 51.50
N TYR A 1103 -24.94 -8.74 52.45
CA TYR A 1103 -23.76 -9.26 53.13
C TYR A 1103 -24.14 -9.76 54.51
N GLN A 1104 -23.44 -10.81 54.94
CA GLN A 1104 -23.66 -11.42 56.25
C GLN A 1104 -22.34 -11.56 57.02
N ALA A 1105 -22.43 -11.46 58.34
CA ALA A 1105 -21.33 -11.72 59.25
C ALA A 1105 -21.81 -12.63 60.39
N VAL A 1106 -21.09 -13.72 60.62
CA VAL A 1106 -21.43 -14.74 61.62
C VAL A 1106 -20.57 -14.50 62.87
N SER A 1107 -21.19 -14.61 64.04
CA SER A 1107 -20.49 -14.48 65.33
C SER A 1107 -19.63 -15.70 65.64
N ASN A 1108 -18.76 -15.58 66.64
CA ASN A 1108 -18.24 -16.77 67.33
C ASN A 1108 -19.36 -17.57 67.99
N THR A 1109 -19.18 -18.89 68.11
CA THR A 1109 -20.03 -19.76 68.94
C THR A 1109 -19.64 -19.59 70.41
N ILE A 1110 -20.62 -19.36 71.29
CA ILE A 1110 -20.39 -19.16 72.73
C ILE A 1110 -21.13 -20.20 73.57
N PRO A 1111 -20.45 -20.92 74.49
CA PRO A 1111 -21.12 -21.79 75.46
C PRO A 1111 -21.72 -20.97 76.62
N ASN A 1112 -22.79 -21.46 77.24
CA ASN A 1112 -23.29 -20.90 78.49
C ASN A 1112 -22.25 -21.00 79.63
N PRO A 1113 -22.27 -20.10 80.64
CA PRO A 1113 -21.29 -20.11 81.71
C PRO A 1113 -21.38 -21.34 82.62
N GLY A 1114 -20.22 -21.92 82.98
CA GLY A 1114 -20.09 -23.00 83.97
C GLY A 1114 -20.44 -24.42 83.49
N GLY A 1115 -20.68 -24.63 82.19
CA GLY A 1115 -20.89 -25.95 81.61
C GLY A 1115 -22.34 -26.44 81.68
N SER A 1116 -22.56 -27.70 82.05
CA SER A 1116 -23.89 -28.32 82.03
C SER A 1116 -24.86 -27.67 83.04
N VAL A 1117 -26.14 -27.54 82.67
CA VAL A 1117 -27.18 -26.94 83.54
C VAL A 1117 -27.65 -27.89 84.66
N PHE A 1118 -27.81 -27.39 85.90
CA PHE A 1118 -28.25 -28.14 87.11
C PHE A 1118 -29.65 -27.69 87.68
N GLY A 1119 -30.32 -28.48 88.56
CA GLY A 1119 -31.69 -28.23 89.13
C GLY A 1119 -31.78 -27.92 90.66
N VAL A 1120 -32.97 -27.62 91.24
CA VAL A 1120 -33.18 -26.97 92.59
C VAL A 1120 -34.28 -27.60 93.51
N LEU A 1121 -34.36 -27.25 94.81
CA LEU A 1121 -35.40 -27.66 95.80
C LEU A 1121 -36.21 -26.45 96.29
N GLU A 1122 -37.55 -26.50 96.28
CA GLU A 1122 -38.40 -25.34 96.62
C GLU A 1122 -39.80 -25.67 97.20
N PHE A 1123 -40.47 -24.66 97.79
CA PHE A 1123 -41.90 -24.72 98.14
C PHE A 1123 -42.76 -24.50 96.89
N VAL A 1124 -43.75 -25.36 96.69
CA VAL A 1124 -44.82 -25.12 95.71
C VAL A 1124 -45.96 -24.31 96.34
N SER A 1125 -46.32 -24.57 97.61
CA SER A 1125 -47.36 -23.81 98.35
C SER A 1125 -47.25 -23.96 99.88
N ALA A 1126 -47.82 -23.03 100.68
CA ALA A 1126 -47.94 -23.15 102.14
C ALA A 1126 -49.29 -22.59 102.67
N PRO A 1127 -49.83 -23.10 103.78
CA PRO A 1127 -51.15 -22.74 104.29
C PRO A 1127 -51.21 -21.31 104.84
N SER A 1128 -52.26 -20.57 104.47
CA SER A 1128 -52.43 -19.16 104.82
C SER A 1128 -53.36 -18.92 106.03
N SER A 1129 -54.27 -19.84 106.36
CA SER A 1129 -55.09 -19.80 107.58
C SER A 1129 -55.47 -21.20 108.08
N ILE A 1130 -55.59 -21.36 109.40
CA ILE A 1130 -56.00 -22.61 110.06
C ILE A 1130 -56.95 -22.28 111.21
N SER A 1131 -58.14 -22.91 111.24
CA SER A 1131 -59.10 -22.80 112.33
C SER A 1131 -59.41 -24.16 112.94
N PHE A 1132 -59.51 -24.22 114.26
CA PHE A 1132 -59.91 -25.41 115.02
C PHE A 1132 -61.39 -25.38 115.43
N GLY A 1133 -62.11 -24.31 115.08
CA GLY A 1133 -63.55 -24.17 115.17
C GLY A 1133 -64.09 -23.15 116.17
N GLU A 1134 -65.41 -22.92 116.10
CA GLU A 1134 -66.16 -21.95 116.90
C GLU A 1134 -66.97 -22.63 118.02
N ASP A 1135 -67.26 -21.89 119.10
CA ASP A 1135 -68.04 -22.36 120.26
C ASP A 1135 -67.53 -23.66 120.93
N LEU A 1136 -66.21 -23.86 120.90
CA LEU A 1136 -65.57 -25.02 121.50
C LEU A 1136 -65.89 -25.13 123.00
N LYS A 1137 -66.39 -26.29 123.42
CA LYS A 1137 -66.90 -26.49 124.79
C LYS A 1137 -65.77 -26.40 125.82
N VAL A 1138 -65.81 -25.37 126.66
CA VAL A 1138 -64.91 -25.27 127.82
C VAL A 1138 -65.21 -26.41 128.79
N SER A 1139 -64.25 -27.30 128.97
CA SER A 1139 -64.39 -28.54 129.75
C SER A 1139 -63.43 -28.55 130.94
N ALA A 1140 -63.88 -29.14 132.05
CA ALA A 1140 -63.01 -29.46 133.18
C ALA A 1140 -62.08 -30.65 132.91
N LYS A 1141 -62.26 -31.37 131.79
CA LYS A 1141 -61.37 -32.44 131.31
C LYS A 1141 -60.59 -31.95 130.10
N ASN A 1142 -59.44 -32.55 129.83
CA ASN A 1142 -58.68 -32.24 128.62
C ASN A 1142 -59.53 -32.52 127.38
N GLN A 1143 -59.47 -31.64 126.39
CA GLN A 1143 -60.17 -31.77 125.11
C GLN A 1143 -59.17 -31.62 123.97
N ILE A 1144 -59.43 -32.31 122.86
CA ILE A 1144 -58.65 -32.24 121.63
C ILE A 1144 -59.61 -31.82 120.52
N TYR A 1145 -59.18 -30.86 119.71
CA TYR A 1145 -59.90 -30.36 118.55
C TYR A 1145 -58.99 -30.50 117.32
N GLY A 1146 -59.45 -31.22 116.32
CA GLY A 1146 -58.80 -31.25 115.01
C GLY A 1146 -59.03 -29.95 114.25
N ILE A 1147 -58.32 -29.77 113.13
CA ILE A 1147 -58.56 -28.63 112.23
C ILE A 1147 -59.97 -28.72 111.66
N GLU A 1148 -60.73 -27.64 111.75
CA GLU A 1148 -62.03 -27.51 111.11
C GLU A 1148 -61.91 -27.00 109.67
N THR A 1149 -61.11 -25.95 109.46
CA THR A 1149 -60.86 -25.38 108.13
C THR A 1149 -59.39 -24.95 107.96
N MET A 1150 -58.89 -25.12 106.73
CA MET A 1150 -57.53 -24.77 106.32
C MET A 1150 -57.52 -24.25 104.89
N LYS A 1151 -56.79 -23.15 104.65
CA LYS A 1151 -56.66 -22.53 103.32
C LYS A 1151 -55.25 -22.76 102.77
N ASP A 1152 -55.18 -23.31 101.56
CA ASP A 1152 -53.99 -23.73 100.82
C ASP A 1152 -53.25 -24.96 101.41
N ASN A 1153 -52.71 -25.79 100.53
CA ASN A 1153 -51.91 -26.97 100.90
C ASN A 1153 -50.46 -26.57 101.23
N LEU A 1154 -49.80 -27.36 102.06
CA LEU A 1154 -48.36 -27.29 102.29
C LEU A 1154 -47.64 -28.25 101.32
N THR A 1155 -47.00 -27.75 100.26
CA THR A 1155 -46.43 -28.56 99.16
C THR A 1155 -44.98 -28.19 98.84
N VAL A 1156 -44.14 -29.18 98.54
CA VAL A 1156 -42.69 -29.05 98.25
C VAL A 1156 -42.33 -29.79 96.95
N GLN A 1157 -41.41 -29.25 96.14
CA GLN A 1157 -40.90 -29.91 94.92
C GLN A 1157 -39.37 -29.94 94.89
N ASP A 1158 -38.81 -31.07 94.48
CA ASP A 1158 -37.36 -31.27 94.35
C ASP A 1158 -36.99 -31.58 92.89
N SER A 1159 -36.43 -30.60 92.18
CA SER A 1159 -35.96 -30.70 90.79
C SER A 1159 -34.44 -30.94 90.69
N ARG A 1160 -33.75 -31.26 91.79
CA ARG A 1160 -32.31 -31.56 91.77
C ARG A 1160 -32.04 -32.88 91.05
N ALA A 1161 -30.95 -32.95 90.29
CA ALA A 1161 -30.57 -34.17 89.55
C ALA A 1161 -30.28 -35.36 90.48
N ILE A 1162 -29.75 -35.09 91.68
CA ILE A 1162 -29.55 -36.07 92.75
C ILE A 1162 -30.53 -35.72 93.88
N LYS A 1163 -31.47 -36.62 94.19
CA LYS A 1163 -32.44 -36.42 95.27
C LYS A 1163 -31.76 -36.61 96.62
N SER A 1164 -31.78 -35.58 97.46
CA SER A 1164 -31.24 -35.60 98.83
C SER A 1164 -32.31 -35.25 99.85
N SER A 1165 -32.09 -35.66 101.09
CA SER A 1165 -33.02 -35.43 102.20
C SER A 1165 -33.24 -33.94 102.45
N TRP A 1166 -34.46 -33.56 102.80
CA TRP A 1166 -34.82 -32.22 103.26
C TRP A 1166 -35.68 -32.30 104.52
N THR A 1167 -35.69 -31.23 105.30
CA THR A 1167 -36.40 -31.12 106.58
C THR A 1167 -37.41 -29.98 106.55
N MET A 1168 -38.59 -30.21 107.15
CA MET A 1168 -39.64 -29.23 107.40
C MET A 1168 -39.83 -29.01 108.89
N THR A 1169 -39.82 -27.75 109.32
CA THR A 1169 -40.06 -27.36 110.70
C THR A 1169 -41.25 -26.41 110.84
N ALA A 1170 -41.93 -26.46 111.98
CA ALA A 1170 -42.99 -25.54 112.38
C ALA A 1170 -42.73 -24.93 113.77
N LYS A 1171 -43.09 -23.66 113.95
CA LYS A 1171 -43.16 -22.99 115.26
C LYS A 1171 -44.32 -22.00 115.32
N MET A 1172 -44.86 -21.79 116.51
CA MET A 1172 -45.75 -20.67 116.78
C MET A 1172 -44.90 -19.39 116.88
N VAL A 1173 -45.04 -18.49 115.92
CA VAL A 1173 -44.46 -17.14 116.05
C VAL A 1173 -45.24 -16.31 117.08
N SER A 1174 -46.54 -16.58 117.20
CA SER A 1174 -47.41 -16.04 118.25
C SER A 1174 -48.27 -17.17 118.77
N ILE A 1175 -48.23 -17.43 120.08
CA ILE A 1175 -49.05 -18.48 120.72
C ILE A 1175 -50.54 -18.10 120.71
N LEU A 1176 -51.41 -19.07 120.96
CA LEU A 1176 -52.85 -18.81 121.04
C LEU A 1176 -53.16 -17.93 122.25
N THR A 1177 -53.54 -16.69 122.01
CA THR A 1177 -53.89 -15.70 123.04
C THR A 1177 -55.28 -15.15 122.80
N SER A 1178 -56.04 -14.99 123.89
CA SER A 1178 -57.40 -14.44 123.86
C SER A 1178 -57.42 -12.93 123.80
N THR A 1179 -58.58 -12.36 123.47
CA THR A 1179 -58.80 -10.90 123.45
C THR A 1179 -58.59 -10.21 124.79
N SER A 1180 -58.72 -10.92 125.91
CA SER A 1180 -58.49 -10.39 127.27
C SER A 1180 -57.12 -10.74 127.85
N GLY A 1181 -56.24 -11.40 127.07
CA GLY A 1181 -54.84 -11.65 127.43
C GLY A 1181 -54.56 -12.99 128.12
N HIS A 1182 -55.53 -13.90 128.18
CA HIS A 1182 -55.26 -15.28 128.61
C HIS A 1182 -54.57 -16.06 127.49
N GLU A 1183 -53.52 -16.81 127.84
CA GLU A 1183 -52.68 -17.51 126.88
C GLU A 1183 -52.81 -19.03 126.99
N LEU A 1184 -52.68 -19.69 125.84
CA LEU A 1184 -52.66 -21.14 125.69
C LEU A 1184 -51.35 -21.57 125.01
N PRO A 1185 -50.19 -21.41 125.69
CA PRO A 1185 -48.87 -21.54 125.08
C PRO A 1185 -48.54 -22.94 124.55
N ASN A 1186 -49.20 -23.97 125.08
CA ASN A 1186 -48.93 -25.39 124.76
C ASN A 1186 -50.10 -26.08 124.05
N ALA A 1187 -51.05 -25.28 123.54
CA ALA A 1187 -52.31 -25.81 123.02
C ALA A 1187 -52.20 -26.33 121.58
N VAL A 1188 -51.39 -25.70 120.74
CA VAL A 1188 -51.15 -26.20 119.38
C VAL A 1188 -50.11 -27.31 119.44
N ARG A 1189 -50.42 -28.45 118.84
CA ARG A 1189 -49.55 -29.62 118.80
C ARG A 1189 -49.54 -30.22 117.40
N TYR A 1190 -48.43 -30.84 117.03
CA TYR A 1190 -48.35 -31.68 115.84
C TYR A 1190 -48.35 -33.13 116.29
N SER A 1191 -49.30 -33.89 115.76
CA SER A 1191 -49.50 -35.29 116.07
C SER A 1191 -49.10 -36.12 114.85
N SER A 1192 -48.31 -37.16 115.06
CA SER A 1192 -47.88 -38.08 113.99
C SER A 1192 -47.73 -39.47 114.58
N ASN A 1193 -48.39 -40.48 113.97
CA ASN A 1193 -48.37 -41.87 114.46
C ASN A 1193 -48.76 -42.05 115.95
N GLY A 1194 -49.64 -41.19 116.47
CA GLY A 1194 -50.13 -41.23 117.85
C GLY A 1194 -49.27 -40.49 118.89
N ASP A 1195 -48.08 -40.02 118.53
CA ASP A 1195 -47.24 -39.17 119.38
C ASP A 1195 -47.53 -37.68 119.14
N SER A 1196 -47.77 -36.93 120.22
CA SER A 1196 -48.19 -35.53 120.15
C SER A 1196 -47.14 -34.59 120.74
N THR A 1197 -46.52 -33.80 119.87
CA THR A 1197 -45.46 -32.84 120.22
C THR A 1197 -46.01 -31.42 120.26
N ILE A 1198 -45.59 -30.63 121.26
CA ILE A 1198 -46.03 -29.23 121.39
C ILE A 1198 -45.38 -28.39 120.29
N ILE A 1199 -46.19 -27.60 119.59
CA ILE A 1199 -45.71 -26.54 118.72
C ILE A 1199 -45.82 -25.25 119.53
N ASN A 1200 -44.68 -24.77 120.01
CA ASN A 1200 -44.54 -23.50 120.72
C ASN A 1200 -43.60 -22.57 119.94
N GLN A 1201 -42.99 -21.60 120.60
CA GLN A 1201 -42.09 -20.64 119.95
C GLN A 1201 -40.74 -21.23 119.48
N THR A 1202 -40.43 -22.49 119.81
CA THR A 1202 -39.25 -23.21 119.34
C THR A 1202 -39.55 -23.99 118.05
N ALA A 1203 -38.68 -23.86 117.04
CA ALA A 1203 -38.77 -24.60 115.78
C ALA A 1203 -38.75 -26.10 116.04
N THR A 1204 -39.82 -26.77 115.65
CA THR A 1204 -40.04 -28.19 115.86
C THR A 1204 -40.11 -28.88 114.50
N THR A 1205 -39.34 -29.95 114.32
CA THR A 1205 -39.40 -30.75 113.09
C THR A 1205 -40.75 -31.46 113.01
N ILE A 1206 -41.41 -31.30 111.86
CA ILE A 1206 -42.71 -31.94 111.58
C ILE A 1206 -42.60 -32.98 110.46
N MET A 1207 -41.57 -32.90 109.61
CA MET A 1207 -41.30 -33.86 108.54
C MET A 1207 -39.83 -33.86 108.13
N GLU A 1208 -39.30 -35.04 107.84
CA GLU A 1208 -38.08 -35.24 107.05
C GLU A 1208 -38.44 -36.12 105.85
N HIS A 1209 -37.97 -35.77 104.66
CA HIS A 1209 -38.33 -36.51 103.44
C HIS A 1209 -37.26 -36.41 102.34
N THR A 1210 -37.23 -37.41 101.46
CA THR A 1210 -36.43 -37.42 100.23
C THR A 1210 -37.36 -37.79 99.08
N ASN A 1211 -37.53 -36.91 98.08
CA ASN A 1211 -38.39 -37.19 96.93
C ASN A 1211 -37.83 -38.32 96.08
N LYS A 1212 -38.70 -39.14 95.48
CA LYS A 1212 -38.30 -40.21 94.56
C LYS A 1212 -38.04 -39.71 93.14
N ASN A 1213 -38.70 -38.62 92.77
CA ASN A 1213 -38.69 -38.02 91.45
C ASN A 1213 -38.93 -36.51 91.59
N GLU A 1214 -39.19 -35.84 90.49
CA GLU A 1214 -39.42 -34.38 90.45
C GLU A 1214 -40.87 -34.00 90.74
N ASP A 1215 -41.74 -34.95 91.09
CA ASP A 1215 -43.15 -34.67 91.34
C ASP A 1215 -43.32 -33.89 92.66
N PRO A 1216 -44.25 -32.90 92.71
CA PRO A 1216 -44.58 -32.18 93.94
C PRO A 1216 -45.13 -33.11 95.03
N LEU A 1217 -44.72 -32.88 96.28
CA LEU A 1217 -45.19 -33.58 97.49
C LEU A 1217 -46.05 -32.66 98.35
N THR A 1218 -47.31 -33.02 98.58
CA THR A 1218 -48.23 -32.31 99.49
C THR A 1218 -48.23 -32.95 100.90
N ILE A 1219 -47.84 -32.18 101.90
CA ILE A 1219 -47.58 -32.61 103.28
C ILE A 1219 -48.87 -32.82 104.09
N ASN A 1220 -49.88 -31.98 103.89
CA ASN A 1220 -51.11 -31.99 104.68
C ASN A 1220 -52.19 -32.97 104.18
N ASP A 1221 -51.90 -33.77 103.14
CA ASP A 1221 -52.84 -34.80 102.65
C ASP A 1221 -53.09 -35.91 103.69
N THR A 1222 -52.20 -36.07 104.68
CA THR A 1222 -52.30 -37.10 105.72
C THR A 1222 -52.94 -36.61 107.02
N TRP A 1223 -53.38 -35.36 107.13
CA TRP A 1223 -53.93 -34.80 108.38
C TRP A 1223 -55.42 -35.15 108.56
N ASN A 1224 -55.85 -35.45 109.79
CA ASN A 1224 -57.23 -35.85 110.10
C ASN A 1224 -57.78 -35.18 111.39
N LYS A 1225 -59.11 -35.24 111.59
CA LYS A 1225 -59.78 -34.52 112.71
C LYS A 1225 -59.61 -35.15 114.09
N GLU A 1226 -59.17 -36.41 114.18
CA GLU A 1226 -59.21 -37.18 115.43
C GLU A 1226 -57.84 -37.28 116.11
N ASN A 1227 -56.74 -37.38 115.36
CA ASN A 1227 -55.41 -37.63 115.93
C ASN A 1227 -54.17 -37.42 115.05
N GLU A 1228 -54.24 -36.98 113.78
CA GLU A 1228 -53.05 -36.87 112.91
C GLU A 1228 -52.90 -35.49 112.26
N GLY A 1229 -51.69 -34.95 112.26
CA GLY A 1229 -51.40 -33.58 111.82
C GLY A 1229 -51.52 -32.54 112.93
N LEU A 1230 -51.80 -31.30 112.57
CA LEU A 1230 -51.90 -30.20 113.52
C LEU A 1230 -53.22 -30.28 114.31
N ILE A 1231 -53.15 -30.24 115.64
CA ILE A 1231 -54.29 -30.35 116.55
C ILE A 1231 -54.23 -29.28 117.64
N LEU A 1232 -55.40 -28.96 118.20
CA LEU A 1232 -55.55 -28.09 119.35
C LEU A 1232 -55.92 -28.91 120.59
N LYS A 1233 -55.01 -29.03 121.55
CA LYS A 1233 -55.23 -29.74 122.81
C LYS A 1233 -55.31 -28.76 123.97
N ILE A 1234 -56.48 -28.69 124.61
CA ILE A 1234 -56.76 -27.83 125.76
C ILE A 1234 -56.79 -28.67 127.03
N ASP A 1235 -55.93 -28.35 128.00
CA ASP A 1235 -55.94 -28.99 129.31
C ASP A 1235 -57.12 -28.51 130.17
N GLY A 1236 -57.70 -29.41 130.98
CA GLY A 1236 -58.91 -29.17 131.77
C GLY A 1236 -58.79 -27.93 132.67
N GLY A 1237 -59.74 -27.01 132.54
CA GLY A 1237 -59.78 -25.77 133.32
C GLY A 1237 -58.81 -24.66 132.91
N LYS A 1238 -58.03 -24.83 131.82
CA LYS A 1238 -57.08 -23.80 131.33
C LYS A 1238 -57.66 -22.78 130.36
N ALA A 1239 -58.59 -23.19 129.49
CA ALA A 1239 -59.23 -22.26 128.56
C ALA A 1239 -60.39 -21.51 129.21
N LYS A 1240 -60.53 -20.22 128.87
CA LYS A 1240 -61.72 -19.42 129.16
C LYS A 1240 -62.61 -19.33 127.92
N ALA A 1241 -63.90 -19.04 128.11
CA ALA A 1241 -64.87 -18.89 127.03
C ALA A 1241 -64.64 -17.58 126.27
N GLU A 1242 -63.57 -17.54 125.48
CA GLU A 1242 -63.05 -16.40 124.73
C GLU A 1242 -62.48 -16.88 123.39
N SER A 1243 -62.33 -15.99 122.41
CA SER A 1243 -61.71 -16.30 121.13
C SER A 1243 -60.19 -16.21 121.22
N TYR A 1244 -59.47 -17.22 120.72
CA TYR A 1244 -58.00 -17.28 120.71
C TYR A 1244 -57.45 -17.30 119.28
N SER A 1245 -56.35 -16.59 119.06
CA SER A 1245 -55.63 -16.58 117.78
C SER A 1245 -54.12 -16.60 117.96
N GLY A 1246 -53.38 -17.10 116.97
CA GLY A 1246 -51.92 -17.20 116.94
C GLY A 1246 -51.43 -17.50 115.52
N THR A 1247 -50.11 -17.50 115.31
CA THR A 1247 -49.48 -17.61 113.98
C THR A 1247 -48.43 -18.71 113.93
N ILE A 1248 -48.45 -19.54 112.89
CA ILE A 1248 -47.44 -20.60 112.62
C ILE A 1248 -46.51 -20.17 111.47
N GLN A 1249 -45.22 -20.49 111.59
CA GLN A 1249 -44.23 -20.37 110.51
C GLN A 1249 -43.71 -21.77 110.11
N TRP A 1250 -43.68 -22.04 108.80
CA TRP A 1250 -43.07 -23.23 108.18
C TRP A 1250 -41.68 -22.88 107.61
N THR A 1251 -40.70 -23.79 107.73
CA THR A 1251 -39.37 -23.62 107.11
C THR A 1251 -38.94 -24.92 106.45
N LEU A 1252 -38.65 -24.86 105.13
CA LEU A 1252 -38.04 -25.95 104.36
C LEU A 1252 -36.52 -25.76 104.33
N GLN A 1253 -35.78 -26.80 104.66
CA GLN A 1253 -34.33 -26.79 104.71
C GLN A 1253 -33.77 -27.95 103.87
N ASP A 1254 -32.83 -27.62 102.98
CA ASP A 1254 -31.99 -28.62 102.34
C ASP A 1254 -31.04 -29.21 103.39
N THR A 1255 -31.15 -30.51 103.64
CA THR A 1255 -30.34 -31.17 104.69
C THR A 1255 -29.26 -32.01 104.01
N PRO A 1256 -27.97 -31.73 104.24
CA PRO A 1256 -26.92 -32.56 103.68
C PRO A 1256 -27.06 -34.01 104.22
N PRO A 1257 -26.85 -35.05 103.39
CA PRO A 1257 -26.82 -36.42 103.88
C PRO A 1257 -25.75 -36.56 104.97
N ASN A 1258 -26.05 -37.26 106.07
CA ASN A 1258 -25.00 -37.69 106.99
C ASN A 1258 -24.17 -38.77 106.28
N LYS A 1259 -23.09 -38.28 105.65
CA LYS A 1259 -22.13 -38.88 104.71
C LYS A 1259 -22.59 -39.01 103.26
#